data_AF-A0AAW0CYB6-F1
#
_entry.id   AF-A0AAW0CYB6-F1
#
_cell.length_a   1.000
_cell.length_b   1.000
_cell.length_c   1.000
_cell.angle_alpha   90.00
_cell.angle_beta   90.00
_cell.angle_gamma   90.00
#
_symmetry.space_group_name_H-M   'P 1'
#
loop_
_entity.id
_entity.type
_entity.pdbx_description
1 polymer ?
#
loop_
_entity_poly.entity_id
_entity_poly.type
_entity_poly.pdbx_seq_one_letter_code
_entity_poly.pdbx_strand_id
1 'polypeptide(L)'
;MHQKSIFTIKRVLFVRLLLDLSTENEEVKSHGEYEVHESRATRLVGDSLRFMTVTFTKQTRETHLRKWLENMTKPGESIEYGDAKYVFLGFTESGLKAGNIIFFAEGPDFSVADLKAHFGSDLKTVFDTFGYGKYSARLGLSFSSTVATKEIDPAERHLLPDLTAADGSLHTDGCGLIRDSFAQEISALLHLPHDIAVFQIRLGGIKGTLTRCPDDLFDSTCGCRGKTVAYRPSMVKYNEGPHVLEVQNVSRPPKAGRLNKQFIVLLLTRGIPLSVFEDLLKTQLEEIDKITLDREKALNCIDGEVDAECTAFYQDLYEMLLAGHDMSEPYLASQLLKYQKTAREGLRKKMNLTVKRSGYFLGVVDHCGVLKEGEVYINIPTRGGAQVGTVALMRNPAHDPDGVRVLEAVNRPELKHLTNCIVFAATGARSEPDRMGGGDLDGDTFFAVFDPLLIPKRRDPPKPVATAKQPRARSKTITIGGRTQKTISATGRQRNSDMRTAAIETFVSMRCNFLLGSLSNEWTSLVGATPELADSPICRRLVPMIEAALDIVKSGSGLAVLRSDFDLFKNELENIPQAPSGWVNPLERLANLVPRPLESSMTEFTPDPQLVLREKTTEERWAEVIEEAEAVMPRYNSALRNAIEADKEAKLQEDDSRRADIVKEAFIKRHFPPIDNILEDTPKYLLKASAWYVTGYSKGKQSFAWLGGRWLNAIKASSCGHIPISVGARSTPLTGAIVQAPSNASPAKQMPTASTTPAPSAPPRPISTVSTTPAPAPMVQAQVTPPSRHVPIQPQTETLFPTSGSDTETDYQDVDSDEFEVIDRESVYDTAAEDIVPTVTRRPTRPIRPLVRDNSDDTLVDEPQTPPSPPRTLRTRRPSPTTSSPSSDRTERPVAGRRRIVASPERVMPVSVTATASVITRTCAQTRAPEPSRAQTRAPDMSRARSEPPVRTPAAPKTHGQKVQGHTHEFLLRPNKARVCECGTLWNGGNA
;
A
#
# COMPACT_ATOMS: atom_id res chain seq x y z
N MET A 1 22.06 -15.93 -8.13
CA MET A 1 20.73 -15.34 -7.83
C MET A 1 20.85 -13.83 -7.89
N HIS A 2 19.79 -13.08 -8.19
CA HIS A 2 19.84 -11.61 -8.18
C HIS A 2 19.88 -11.08 -6.75
N GLN A 3 20.71 -10.06 -6.52
CA GLN A 3 20.79 -9.33 -5.26
C GLN A 3 19.53 -8.46 -5.12
N LYS A 4 18.48 -9.01 -4.48
CA LYS A 4 17.31 -8.23 -4.06
C LYS A 4 17.75 -7.24 -2.99
N SER A 5 18.22 -6.07 -3.41
CA SER A 5 18.33 -4.88 -2.56
C SER A 5 16.91 -4.42 -2.24
N ILE A 6 16.33 -5.02 -1.20
CA ILE A 6 15.00 -4.64 -0.73
C ILE A 6 15.14 -3.27 -0.08
N PHE A 7 14.74 -2.22 -0.81
CA PHE A 7 14.49 -0.89 -0.23
C PHE A 7 13.55 -1.05 0.96
N THR A 8 14.13 -1.00 2.16
CA THR A 8 13.47 -1.34 3.42
C THR A 8 13.53 -0.12 4.31
N ILE A 9 12.36 0.41 4.66
CA ILE A 9 12.28 1.51 5.61
C ILE A 9 12.57 0.93 7.00
N LYS A 10 13.66 1.38 7.63
CA LYS A 10 14.08 1.00 8.99
C LYS A 10 12.90 0.98 9.96
N ARG A 11 12.89 0.02 10.90
CA ARG A 11 11.91 -0.02 12.00
C ARG A 11 12.46 0.68 13.25
N VAL A 12 11.55 1.28 14.01
CA VAL A 12 11.79 2.01 15.26
C VAL A 12 10.65 1.72 16.24
N LEU A 13 10.86 1.93 17.54
CA LEU A 13 9.88 1.58 18.59
C LEU A 13 9.05 2.77 19.01
N PHE A 14 7.72 2.60 19.06
CA PHE A 14 6.77 3.53 19.68
C PHE A 14 6.21 2.91 20.96
N VAL A 15 5.83 3.75 21.93
CA VAL A 15 4.98 3.29 23.05
C VAL A 15 3.54 3.13 22.54
N ARG A 16 2.83 2.08 22.98
CA ARG A 16 1.40 1.86 22.73
C ARG A 16 0.64 1.76 24.04
N LEU A 17 -0.53 2.37 24.07
CA LEU A 17 -1.48 2.30 25.18
C LEU A 17 -2.86 1.94 24.61
N LEU A 18 -3.43 0.81 25.04
CA LEU A 18 -4.77 0.39 24.66
C LEU A 18 -5.74 0.69 25.82
N LEU A 19 -6.60 1.69 25.61
CA LEU A 19 -7.58 2.15 26.59
C LEU A 19 -8.98 1.65 26.29
N ASP A 20 -9.66 1.15 27.32
CA ASP A 20 -11.09 0.91 27.32
C ASP A 20 -11.82 1.97 28.14
N LEU A 21 -12.78 2.66 27.52
CA LEU A 21 -13.63 3.67 28.14
C LEU A 21 -15.11 3.27 28.05
N SER A 22 -15.41 1.97 28.25
CA SER A 22 -16.79 1.46 28.35
C SER A 22 -17.48 1.86 29.67
N THR A 23 -16.71 2.05 30.74
CA THR A 23 -17.13 2.67 32.01
C THR A 23 -16.58 4.09 32.13
N GLU A 24 -16.99 4.87 33.14
CA GLU A 24 -16.39 6.20 33.38
C GLU A 24 -14.92 6.12 33.85
N ASN A 25 -14.48 4.95 34.36
CA ASN A 25 -13.11 4.73 34.77
C ASN A 25 -12.25 4.34 33.56
N GLU A 26 -11.02 4.85 33.52
CA GLU A 26 -10.04 4.54 32.48
C GLU A 26 -9.40 3.17 32.76
N GLU A 27 -9.57 2.20 31.85
CA GLU A 27 -8.98 0.87 32.00
C GLU A 27 -7.90 0.63 30.94
N VAL A 28 -6.65 0.43 31.37
CA VAL A 28 -5.54 0.05 30.49
C VAL A 28 -5.62 -1.45 30.22
N LYS A 29 -6.06 -1.83 29.02
CA LYS A 29 -6.14 -3.25 28.60
C LYS A 29 -4.79 -3.85 28.23
N SER A 30 -3.89 -3.02 27.70
CA SER A 30 -2.48 -3.37 27.47
C SER A 30 -1.64 -2.11 27.26
N HIS A 31 -0.37 -2.18 27.62
CA HIS A 31 0.66 -1.19 27.29
C HIS A 31 1.95 -1.90 26.91
N GLY A 32 2.85 -1.19 26.22
CA GLY A 32 4.17 -1.72 25.86
C GLY A 32 4.77 -0.98 24.67
N GLU A 33 5.85 -1.51 24.12
CA GLU A 33 6.51 -0.99 22.92
C GLU A 33 6.10 -1.82 21.69
N TYR A 34 6.03 -1.17 20.52
CA TYR A 34 5.76 -1.84 19.24
C TYR A 34 6.57 -1.23 18.11
N GLU A 35 6.91 -2.04 17.12
CA GLU A 35 7.63 -1.58 15.93
C GLU A 35 6.72 -0.78 14.99
N VAL A 36 7.22 0.36 14.52
CA VAL A 36 6.69 1.11 13.38
C VAL A 36 7.81 1.37 12.37
N HIS A 37 7.46 1.67 11.12
CA HIS A 37 8.43 2.14 10.15
C HIS A 37 8.86 3.59 10.43
N GLU A 38 10.15 3.87 10.27
CA GLU A 38 10.75 5.18 10.47
C GLU A 38 10.13 6.25 9.55
N SER A 39 9.97 7.47 10.09
CA SER A 39 9.37 8.61 9.42
C SER A 39 10.14 9.90 9.73
N ARG A 40 9.76 11.01 9.10
CA ARG A 40 10.33 12.34 9.37
C ARG A 40 10.30 12.68 10.86
N ALA A 41 9.17 12.43 11.51
CA ALA A 41 8.97 12.73 12.94
C ALA A 41 9.96 11.99 13.84
N THR A 42 10.26 10.72 13.53
CA THR A 42 11.17 9.90 14.34
C THR A 42 12.62 10.23 14.08
N ARG A 43 13.00 10.54 12.82
CA ARG A 43 14.34 11.02 12.49
C ARG A 43 14.66 12.36 13.13
N LEU A 44 13.69 13.28 13.16
CA LEU A 44 13.87 14.63 13.72
C LEU A 44 14.19 14.60 15.22
N VAL A 45 13.56 13.69 15.98
CA VAL A 45 13.74 13.57 17.43
C VAL A 45 14.92 12.67 17.81
N GLY A 46 15.32 11.74 16.94
CA GLY A 46 16.37 10.74 17.21
C GLY A 46 15.91 9.60 18.11
N ASP A 47 15.16 9.90 19.17
CA ASP A 47 14.45 8.93 20.01
C ASP A 47 12.98 8.77 19.57
N SER A 48 12.61 7.54 19.17
CA SER A 48 11.25 7.21 18.76
C SER A 48 10.31 6.86 19.92
N LEU A 49 10.83 6.46 21.09
CA LEU A 49 10.01 6.12 22.25
C LEU A 49 9.31 7.34 22.84
N ARG A 50 9.83 8.54 22.58
CA ARG A 50 9.13 9.81 22.85
C ARG A 50 7.79 9.94 22.13
N PHE A 51 7.46 9.10 21.15
CA PHE A 51 6.12 9.03 20.54
C PHE A 51 5.31 7.88 21.15
N MET A 52 4.11 8.21 21.67
CA MET A 52 3.13 7.23 22.14
C MET A 52 1.88 7.25 21.27
N THR A 53 1.40 6.06 20.90
CA THR A 53 0.09 5.83 20.27
C THR A 53 -0.93 5.35 21.31
N VAL A 54 -1.98 6.13 21.52
CA VAL A 54 -3.16 5.73 22.31
C VAL A 54 -4.21 5.17 21.34
N THR A 55 -4.56 3.89 21.48
CA THR A 55 -5.64 3.20 20.76
C THR A 55 -6.83 3.02 21.70
N PHE A 56 -8.05 3.21 21.20
CA PHE A 56 -9.28 2.93 21.98
C PHE A 56 -9.94 1.61 21.57
N THR A 57 -10.50 0.87 22.55
CA THR A 57 -11.27 -0.35 22.26
C THR A 57 -12.58 -0.05 21.51
N LYS A 58 -13.18 -1.08 20.89
CA LYS A 58 -14.49 -0.97 20.20
C LYS A 58 -15.64 -0.69 21.18
N GLN A 59 -15.44 -1.03 22.46
CA GLN A 59 -16.38 -0.87 23.57
C GLN A 59 -16.38 0.56 24.17
N THR A 60 -15.38 1.38 23.82
CA THR A 60 -15.24 2.78 24.25
C THR A 60 -16.46 3.62 23.88
N ARG A 61 -17.17 4.13 24.89
CA ARG A 61 -18.37 4.98 24.73
C ARG A 61 -17.99 6.38 24.28
N GLU A 62 -18.82 6.98 23.43
CA GLU A 62 -18.57 8.30 22.86
C GLU A 62 -18.51 9.41 23.92
N THR A 63 -19.43 9.37 24.90
CA THR A 63 -19.49 10.33 26.01
C THR A 63 -18.24 10.30 26.89
N HIS A 64 -17.75 9.10 27.20
CA HIS A 64 -16.56 8.91 28.03
C HIS A 64 -15.30 9.31 27.27
N LEU A 65 -15.18 8.91 26.00
CA LEU A 65 -14.09 9.35 25.12
C LEU A 65 -14.05 10.87 24.98
N ARG A 66 -15.21 11.53 24.82
CA ARG A 66 -15.30 12.99 24.76
C ARG A 66 -14.78 13.64 26.04
N LYS A 67 -15.26 13.20 27.20
CA LYS A 67 -14.80 13.63 28.55
C LYS A 67 -13.28 13.42 28.73
N TRP A 68 -12.76 12.28 28.27
CA TRP A 68 -11.34 11.93 28.31
C TRP A 68 -10.49 12.85 27.43
N LEU A 69 -10.89 13.07 26.18
CA LEU A 69 -10.21 13.98 25.26
C LEU A 69 -10.31 15.44 25.73
N GLU A 70 -11.44 15.86 26.29
CA GLU A 70 -11.61 17.18 26.90
C GLU A 70 -10.68 17.39 28.09
N ASN A 71 -10.25 16.34 28.79
CA ASN A 71 -9.16 16.37 29.75
C ASN A 71 -7.78 16.33 29.08
N MET A 72 -7.40 15.22 28.45
CA MET A 72 -6.04 14.94 27.95
C MET A 72 -5.52 15.88 26.84
N THR A 73 -6.35 16.80 26.34
CA THR A 73 -5.94 17.84 25.38
C THR A 73 -5.75 19.23 25.99
N LYS A 74 -5.99 19.45 27.29
CA LYS A 74 -5.71 20.75 27.93
C LYS A 74 -4.19 20.98 28.01
N PRO A 75 -3.72 22.25 27.94
CA PRO A 75 -2.34 22.58 28.28
C PRO A 75 -2.01 22.14 29.71
N GLY A 76 -0.87 21.45 29.89
CA GLY A 76 -0.38 20.98 31.18
C GLY A 76 -0.90 19.59 31.63
N GLU A 77 -1.87 19.01 30.94
CA GLU A 77 -2.27 17.60 31.15
C GLU A 77 -1.33 16.67 30.35
N SER A 78 -0.98 15.52 30.92
CA SER A 78 -0.10 14.54 30.28
C SER A 78 -0.40 13.13 30.79
N ILE A 79 -0.22 12.12 29.93
CA ILE A 79 -0.21 10.72 30.35
C ILE A 79 1.18 10.38 30.87
N GLU A 80 1.29 9.86 32.09
CA GLU A 80 2.56 9.42 32.68
C GLU A 80 2.81 7.94 32.34
N TYR A 81 3.98 7.63 31.77
CA TYR A 81 4.38 6.26 31.45
C TYR A 81 5.90 6.10 31.62
N GLY A 82 6.31 5.26 32.58
CA GLY A 82 7.66 5.30 33.13
C GLY A 82 7.92 6.68 33.76
N ASP A 83 9.13 7.21 33.56
CA ASP A 83 9.49 8.57 34.00
C ASP A 83 9.08 9.66 32.99
N ALA A 84 8.45 9.30 31.87
CA ALA A 84 8.12 10.21 30.78
C ALA A 84 6.66 10.71 30.81
N LYS A 85 6.46 11.97 30.41
CA LYS A 85 5.15 12.66 30.39
C LYS A 85 4.72 12.99 28.97
N TYR A 86 3.71 12.29 28.49
CA TYR A 86 3.26 12.35 27.10
C TYR A 86 2.10 13.35 26.93
N VAL A 87 2.34 14.42 26.17
CA VAL A 87 1.41 15.53 25.89
C VAL A 87 0.74 15.33 24.52
N PHE A 88 -0.51 15.76 24.36
CA PHE A 88 -1.28 15.57 23.12
C PHE A 88 -0.63 16.25 21.90
N LEU A 89 -0.17 15.45 20.94
CA LEU A 89 0.40 15.94 19.68
C LEU A 89 -0.68 16.13 18.62
N GLY A 90 -1.53 15.12 18.41
CA GLY A 90 -2.62 15.14 17.43
C GLY A 90 -2.95 13.73 16.91
N PHE A 91 -3.54 13.64 15.72
CA PHE A 91 -3.76 12.38 15.02
C PHE A 91 -3.66 12.59 13.51
N THR A 92 -3.36 11.51 12.78
CA THR A 92 -3.24 11.49 11.31
C THR A 92 -4.52 10.96 10.67
N GLU A 93 -4.65 11.05 9.34
CA GLU A 93 -5.77 10.42 8.62
C GLU A 93 -5.82 8.89 8.80
N SER A 94 -4.65 8.23 8.82
CA SER A 94 -4.54 6.78 9.11
C SER A 94 -4.86 6.47 10.57
N GLY A 95 -4.34 7.28 11.51
CA GLY A 95 -4.63 7.14 12.93
C GLY A 95 -6.13 7.25 13.23
N LEU A 96 -6.81 8.23 12.62
CA LEU A 96 -8.26 8.41 12.73
C LEU A 96 -9.04 7.16 12.26
N LYS A 97 -8.63 6.53 11.15
CA LYS A 97 -9.24 5.28 10.65
C LYS A 97 -9.03 4.10 11.60
N ALA A 98 -7.87 4.04 12.29
CA ALA A 98 -7.54 3.01 13.28
C ALA A 98 -8.10 3.28 14.70
N GLY A 99 -8.57 4.50 15.00
CA GLY A 99 -8.92 4.91 16.35
C GLY A 99 -7.72 5.25 17.24
N ASN A 100 -6.63 5.71 16.62
CA ASN A 100 -5.34 6.01 17.23
C ASN A 100 -5.09 7.54 17.35
N ILE A 101 -4.58 7.98 18.50
CA ILE A 101 -4.08 9.34 18.77
C ILE A 101 -2.59 9.28 19.10
N ILE A 102 -1.84 10.28 18.65
CA ILE A 102 -0.41 10.43 18.93
C ILE A 102 -0.21 11.44 20.06
N PHE A 103 0.55 11.03 21.07
CA PHE A 103 1.09 11.87 22.13
C PHE A 103 2.62 11.90 22.03
N PHE A 104 3.25 12.92 22.61
CA PHE A 104 4.69 13.13 22.56
C PHE A 104 5.25 13.47 23.94
N ALA A 105 6.34 12.82 24.34
CA ALA A 105 7.09 13.16 25.54
C ALA A 105 7.92 14.44 25.28
N GLU A 106 7.48 15.56 25.87
CA GLU A 106 8.21 16.82 25.79
C GLU A 106 9.49 16.77 26.62
N GLY A 107 10.51 17.53 26.20
CA GLY A 107 11.84 17.53 26.79
C GLY A 107 12.63 18.78 26.38
N PRO A 108 13.87 18.96 26.85
CA PRO A 108 14.61 20.21 26.67
C PRO A 108 14.82 20.60 25.20
N ASP A 109 14.96 19.62 24.31
CA ASP A 109 15.29 19.85 22.90
C ASP A 109 14.06 19.99 21.99
N PHE A 110 12.88 19.53 22.44
CA PHE A 110 11.64 19.55 21.66
C PHE A 110 10.39 19.56 22.54
N SER A 111 9.51 20.54 22.30
CA SER A 111 8.08 20.50 22.65
C SER A 111 7.22 20.06 21.46
N VAL A 112 5.92 19.83 21.72
CA VAL A 112 4.87 19.63 20.71
C VAL A 112 4.74 20.84 19.77
N ALA A 113 5.05 22.06 20.24
CA ALA A 113 5.04 23.26 19.41
C ALA A 113 6.22 23.27 18.43
N ASP A 114 7.42 22.94 18.92
CA ASP A 114 8.65 22.90 18.10
C ASP A 114 8.55 21.83 17.02
N LEU A 115 8.02 20.64 17.35
CA LEU A 115 7.73 19.60 16.37
C LEU A 115 6.81 20.09 15.25
N LYS A 116 5.74 20.81 15.58
CA LYS A 116 4.79 21.34 14.59
C LYS A 116 5.45 22.40 13.70
N ALA A 117 6.29 23.26 14.25
CA ALA A 117 7.08 24.22 13.49
C ALA A 117 8.07 23.54 12.53
N HIS A 118 8.78 22.50 12.99
CA HIS A 118 9.71 21.71 12.16
C HIS A 118 9.00 20.83 11.12
N PHE A 119 7.76 20.38 11.36
CA PHE A 119 6.96 19.68 10.35
C PHE A 119 6.52 20.62 9.23
N GLY A 120 6.09 21.82 9.60
CA GLY A 120 6.01 22.98 8.72
C GLY A 120 5.10 24.08 9.28
N SER A 121 5.55 25.34 9.21
CA SER A 121 4.86 26.47 9.85
C SER A 121 3.46 26.75 9.25
N ASP A 122 3.28 26.48 7.96
CA ASP A 122 2.02 26.65 7.23
C ASP A 122 0.94 25.61 7.62
N LEU A 123 1.28 24.58 8.41
CA LEU A 123 0.30 23.60 8.91
C LEU A 123 -0.85 24.26 9.69
N LYS A 124 -0.59 25.36 10.41
CA LYS A 124 -1.67 26.10 11.08
C LYS A 124 -2.62 26.76 10.07
N THR A 125 -2.09 27.34 8.99
CA THR A 125 -2.89 27.92 7.91
C THR A 125 -3.83 26.89 7.28
N VAL A 126 -3.38 25.64 7.14
CA VAL A 126 -4.22 24.54 6.66
C VAL A 126 -5.40 24.29 7.61
N PHE A 127 -5.16 24.27 8.92
CA PHE A 127 -6.24 24.16 9.90
C PHE A 127 -7.21 25.34 9.82
N ASP A 128 -6.68 26.58 9.86
CA ASP A 128 -7.50 27.80 9.85
C ASP A 128 -8.36 27.93 8.57
N THR A 129 -7.87 27.39 7.44
CA THR A 129 -8.54 27.46 6.13
C THR A 129 -9.54 26.31 5.90
N PHE A 130 -9.15 25.08 6.25
CA PHE A 130 -9.83 23.83 5.83
C PHE A 130 -10.35 22.95 6.99
N GLY A 131 -10.05 23.30 8.25
CA GLY A 131 -10.47 22.53 9.43
C GLY A 131 -9.58 21.31 9.73
N TYR A 132 -9.84 20.67 10.87
CA TYR A 132 -8.93 19.68 11.45
C TYR A 132 -8.77 18.40 10.60
N GLY A 133 -9.80 18.00 9.85
CA GLY A 133 -9.74 16.84 8.95
C GLY A 133 -8.75 16.99 7.78
N LYS A 134 -8.57 18.21 7.26
CA LYS A 134 -7.49 18.47 6.28
C LYS A 134 -6.13 18.53 6.96
N TYR A 135 -6.06 19.16 8.13
CA TYR A 135 -4.84 19.29 8.93
C TYR A 135 -4.27 17.92 9.34
N SER A 136 -5.09 16.97 9.81
CA SER A 136 -4.62 15.61 10.19
C SER A 136 -4.05 14.84 8.99
N ALA A 137 -4.62 15.03 7.80
CA ALA A 137 -4.08 14.51 6.54
C ALA A 137 -2.79 15.22 6.07
N ARG A 138 -2.45 16.41 6.60
CA ARG A 138 -1.16 17.09 6.36
C ARG A 138 -0.11 16.75 7.41
N LEU A 139 -0.50 16.68 8.69
CA LEU A 139 0.32 16.18 9.79
C LEU A 139 0.84 14.75 9.49
N GLY A 140 0.01 13.93 8.84
CA GLY A 140 0.38 12.58 8.38
C GLY A 140 1.52 12.50 7.34
N LEU A 141 1.96 13.61 6.73
CA LEU A 141 3.16 13.59 5.88
C LEU A 141 4.42 13.36 6.73
N SER A 142 4.51 13.97 7.92
CA SER A 142 5.65 13.78 8.84
C SER A 142 5.70 12.38 9.47
N PHE A 143 4.57 11.67 9.48
CA PHE A 143 4.45 10.28 9.95
C PHE A 143 4.40 9.26 8.78
N SER A 144 4.70 9.70 7.54
CA SER A 144 4.82 8.78 6.40
C SER A 144 6.08 7.93 6.53
N SER A 145 5.93 6.61 6.49
CA SER A 145 7.04 5.66 6.34
C SER A 145 7.87 6.03 5.10
N THR A 146 9.15 6.35 5.33
CA THR A 146 10.05 6.97 4.34
C THR A 146 11.51 6.74 4.69
N VAL A 147 12.41 6.79 3.70
CA VAL A 147 13.86 6.91 3.91
C VAL A 147 14.30 8.32 3.51
N ALA A 148 15.01 9.02 4.39
CA ALA A 148 15.63 10.32 4.07
C ALA A 148 16.81 10.14 3.12
N THR A 149 17.03 11.11 2.23
CA THR A 149 18.10 11.05 1.21
C THR A 149 19.00 12.29 1.29
N LYS A 150 18.80 13.28 0.44
CA LYS A 150 19.55 14.55 0.42
C LYS A 150 18.65 15.73 0.76
N GLU A 151 19.24 16.77 1.33
CA GLU A 151 18.66 18.11 1.32
C GLU A 151 18.74 18.71 -0.08
N ILE A 152 17.71 19.46 -0.48
CA ILE A 152 17.61 20.13 -1.78
C ILE A 152 17.29 21.61 -1.52
N ASP A 153 18.18 22.51 -1.92
CA ASP A 153 17.96 23.95 -1.74
C ASP A 153 16.70 24.40 -2.52
N PRO A 154 15.81 25.27 -1.97
CA PRO A 154 14.73 25.88 -2.74
C PRO A 154 15.15 26.45 -4.11
N ALA A 155 16.37 26.97 -4.23
CA ALA A 155 16.97 27.47 -5.47
C ALA A 155 17.28 26.37 -6.50
N GLU A 156 17.43 25.11 -6.10
CA GLU A 156 17.58 23.96 -7.01
C GLU A 156 16.22 23.37 -7.45
N ARG A 157 15.11 23.81 -6.85
CA ARG A 157 13.76 23.34 -7.19
C ARG A 157 13.13 24.19 -8.27
N HIS A 158 12.26 23.60 -9.08
CA HIS A 158 11.48 24.31 -10.09
C HIS A 158 9.98 24.00 -9.98
N LEU A 159 9.11 24.99 -10.17
CA LEU A 159 7.65 24.84 -10.12
C LEU A 159 7.08 24.85 -11.54
N LEU A 160 6.71 23.68 -12.05
CA LEU A 160 6.03 23.52 -13.34
C LEU A 160 4.51 23.74 -13.17
N PRO A 161 3.81 24.36 -14.13
CA PRO A 161 2.35 24.40 -14.13
C PRO A 161 1.76 23.00 -14.31
N ASP A 162 0.62 22.71 -13.70
CA ASP A 162 -0.12 21.48 -13.98
C ASP A 162 -0.73 21.49 -15.39
N LEU A 163 -0.70 20.34 -16.07
CA LEU A 163 -1.32 20.19 -17.40
C LEU A 163 -2.79 19.83 -17.22
N THR A 164 -3.69 20.70 -17.69
CA THR A 164 -5.13 20.60 -17.47
C THR A 164 -5.86 20.16 -18.75
N ALA A 165 -6.74 19.17 -18.61
CA ALA A 165 -7.62 18.69 -19.68
C ALA A 165 -8.79 19.65 -19.95
N ALA A 166 -9.49 19.45 -21.06
CA ALA A 166 -10.60 20.31 -21.48
C ALA A 166 -11.79 20.36 -20.48
N ASP A 167 -11.96 19.34 -19.63
CA ASP A 167 -13.01 19.29 -18.61
C ASP A 167 -12.59 19.82 -17.22
N GLY A 168 -11.32 20.19 -17.05
CA GLY A 168 -10.72 20.68 -15.81
C GLY A 168 -10.01 19.61 -14.97
N SER A 169 -10.01 18.34 -15.37
CA SER A 169 -9.15 17.31 -14.76
C SER A 169 -7.66 17.57 -15.06
N LEU A 170 -6.75 17.08 -14.22
CA LEU A 170 -5.30 17.25 -14.40
C LEU A 170 -4.67 15.98 -14.97
N HIS A 171 -3.85 16.12 -16.02
CA HIS A 171 -2.99 15.05 -16.54
C HIS A 171 -1.78 14.80 -15.63
N THR A 172 -1.44 15.75 -14.75
CA THR A 172 -0.20 15.76 -13.95
C THR A 172 -0.43 15.76 -12.44
N ASP A 173 -1.65 15.45 -11.94
CA ASP A 173 -1.96 15.58 -10.50
C ASP A 173 -1.00 14.74 -9.65
N GLY A 174 -0.13 15.39 -8.87
CA GLY A 174 0.86 14.69 -8.06
C GLY A 174 2.14 14.25 -8.79
N CYS A 175 2.31 14.53 -10.09
CA CYS A 175 3.47 14.05 -10.87
C CYS A 175 4.46 15.17 -11.26
N GLY A 176 5.66 15.11 -10.70
CA GLY A 176 6.80 15.97 -11.01
C GLY A 176 7.92 15.25 -11.77
N LEU A 177 9.09 15.89 -11.86
CA LEU A 177 10.30 15.41 -12.51
C LEU A 177 11.50 15.37 -11.56
N ILE A 178 12.38 14.39 -11.77
CA ILE A 178 13.74 14.35 -11.21
C ILE A 178 14.75 14.22 -12.35
N ARG A 179 15.82 15.02 -12.31
CA ARG A 179 16.94 14.97 -13.27
C ARG A 179 17.63 13.60 -13.23
N ASP A 180 18.00 13.05 -14.39
CA ASP A 180 18.61 11.71 -14.49
C ASP A 180 19.87 11.56 -13.63
N SER A 181 20.80 12.51 -13.74
CA SER A 181 22.03 12.52 -12.93
C SER A 181 21.77 12.55 -11.41
N PHE A 182 20.74 13.27 -10.96
CA PHE A 182 20.34 13.29 -9.54
C PHE A 182 19.57 12.01 -9.14
N ALA A 183 18.74 11.45 -10.02
CA ALA A 183 18.08 10.17 -9.81
C ALA A 183 19.08 9.01 -9.66
N GLN A 184 20.17 9.01 -10.43
CA GLN A 184 21.27 8.05 -10.28
C GLN A 184 21.94 8.17 -8.91
N GLU A 185 22.18 9.39 -8.42
CA GLU A 185 22.77 9.63 -7.10
C GLU A 185 21.85 9.17 -5.96
N ILE A 186 20.55 9.48 -6.04
CA ILE A 186 19.55 9.01 -5.08
C ILE A 186 19.42 7.48 -5.12
N SER A 187 19.50 6.84 -6.29
CA SER A 187 19.58 5.38 -6.40
C SER A 187 20.82 4.82 -5.71
N ALA A 188 22.01 5.39 -5.96
CA ALA A 188 23.25 4.91 -5.37
C ALA A 188 23.27 5.02 -3.83
N LEU A 189 22.80 6.15 -3.30
CA LEU A 189 22.64 6.41 -1.86
C LEU A 189 21.69 5.43 -1.17
N LEU A 190 20.63 5.00 -1.87
CA LEU A 190 19.64 4.03 -1.39
C LEU A 190 19.96 2.57 -1.76
N HIS A 191 21.11 2.32 -2.38
CA HIS A 191 21.52 1.01 -2.94
C HIS A 191 20.46 0.39 -3.87
N LEU A 192 19.74 1.23 -4.59
CA LEU A 192 18.75 0.86 -5.61
C LEU A 192 19.41 0.60 -6.96
N PRO A 193 18.72 -0.13 -7.88
CA PRO A 193 19.11 -0.21 -9.28
C PRO A 193 19.32 1.16 -9.96
N HIS A 194 20.26 1.21 -10.90
CA HIS A 194 20.55 2.42 -11.68
C HIS A 194 19.49 2.74 -12.76
N ASP A 195 18.44 1.91 -12.93
CA ASP A 195 17.36 2.07 -13.91
C ASP A 195 15.99 2.43 -13.29
N ILE A 196 15.93 2.77 -11.99
CA ILE A 196 14.71 3.28 -11.36
C ILE A 196 14.21 4.52 -12.13
N ALA A 197 12.94 4.49 -12.53
CA ALA A 197 12.30 5.51 -13.35
C ALA A 197 11.32 6.41 -12.58
N VAL A 198 10.78 5.95 -11.45
CA VAL A 198 9.80 6.70 -10.66
C VAL A 198 10.13 6.61 -9.17
N PHE A 199 10.16 7.75 -8.50
CA PHE A 199 10.30 7.85 -7.04
C PHE A 199 9.03 8.47 -6.46
N GLN A 200 8.35 7.78 -5.55
CA GLN A 200 7.28 8.38 -4.76
C GLN A 200 7.90 9.04 -3.51
N ILE A 201 7.65 10.34 -3.31
CA ILE A 201 8.43 11.15 -2.37
C ILE A 201 7.57 11.93 -1.36
N ARG A 202 8.25 12.49 -0.36
CA ARG A 202 7.88 13.72 0.34
C ARG A 202 9.08 14.68 0.33
N LEU A 203 8.81 15.97 0.32
CA LEU A 203 9.82 17.04 0.39
C LEU A 203 9.16 18.23 1.11
N GLY A 204 9.35 18.33 2.41
CA GLY A 204 8.57 19.25 3.25
C GLY A 204 7.06 18.96 3.14
N GLY A 205 6.28 19.98 2.73
CA GLY A 205 4.85 19.85 2.43
C GLY A 205 4.53 19.40 0.99
N ILE A 206 5.52 19.10 0.15
CA ILE A 206 5.33 18.53 -1.20
C ILE A 206 5.17 17.00 -1.09
N LYS A 207 4.15 16.43 -1.73
CA LYS A 207 3.93 14.98 -1.85
C LYS A 207 3.53 14.64 -3.29
N GLY A 208 4.15 13.59 -3.84
CA GLY A 208 3.75 13.01 -5.11
C GLY A 208 4.77 12.01 -5.65
N THR A 209 4.75 11.77 -6.97
CA THR A 209 5.82 11.09 -7.70
C THR A 209 6.77 12.09 -8.36
N LEU A 210 8.02 11.67 -8.55
CA LEU A 210 8.98 12.30 -9.45
C LEU A 210 9.38 11.28 -10.52
N THR A 211 9.09 11.63 -11.78
CA THR A 211 9.47 10.85 -12.96
C THR A 211 10.90 11.21 -13.36
N ARG A 212 11.74 10.20 -13.57
CA ARG A 212 13.11 10.40 -14.02
C ARG A 212 13.14 10.91 -15.46
N CYS A 213 13.90 11.97 -15.70
CA CYS A 213 13.95 12.67 -16.97
C CYS A 213 15.40 12.98 -17.37
N PRO A 214 15.83 12.62 -18.61
CA PRO A 214 17.16 12.94 -19.13
C PRO A 214 17.50 14.42 -18.97
N ASP A 215 18.73 14.72 -18.54
CA ASP A 215 19.16 16.06 -18.14
C ASP A 215 18.84 17.19 -19.14
N ASP A 216 19.00 16.95 -20.45
CA ASP A 216 18.66 17.93 -21.50
C ASP A 216 17.14 18.13 -21.67
N LEU A 217 16.35 17.06 -21.50
CA LEU A 217 14.87 17.13 -21.51
C LEU A 217 14.37 17.82 -20.23
N PHE A 218 15.03 17.60 -19.10
CA PHE A 218 14.73 18.27 -17.84
C PHE A 218 15.03 19.78 -17.92
N ASP A 219 16.21 20.17 -18.41
CA ASP A 219 16.61 21.56 -18.64
C ASP A 219 15.62 22.29 -19.55
N SER A 220 15.25 21.67 -20.68
CA SER A 220 14.31 22.26 -21.65
C SER A 220 12.87 22.31 -21.14
N THR A 221 12.41 21.30 -20.38
CA THR A 221 11.08 21.31 -19.74
C THR A 221 10.97 22.39 -18.66
N CYS A 222 12.05 22.64 -17.90
CA CYS A 222 12.09 23.69 -16.88
C CYS A 222 12.43 25.09 -17.45
N GLY A 223 12.84 25.18 -18.72
CA GLY A 223 13.34 26.42 -19.33
C GLY A 223 14.58 27.01 -18.65
N CYS A 224 15.25 26.26 -17.76
CA CYS A 224 16.38 26.75 -16.96
C CYS A 224 17.29 25.60 -16.48
N ARG A 225 18.57 25.93 -16.26
CA ARG A 225 19.62 25.02 -15.77
C ARG A 225 19.79 25.13 -14.25
N GLY A 226 20.56 24.19 -13.67
CA GLY A 226 20.91 24.21 -12.24
C GLY A 226 19.76 23.78 -11.33
N LYS A 227 18.76 23.08 -11.88
CA LYS A 227 17.60 22.55 -11.16
C LYS A 227 17.69 21.03 -11.04
N THR A 228 17.44 20.46 -9.87
CA THR A 228 17.58 19.00 -9.59
C THR A 228 16.23 18.28 -9.62
N VAL A 229 15.18 18.93 -9.10
CA VAL A 229 13.80 18.42 -9.08
C VAL A 229 12.81 19.50 -9.53
N ALA A 230 11.76 19.09 -10.22
CA ALA A 230 10.66 19.95 -10.61
C ALA A 230 9.33 19.38 -10.10
N TYR A 231 8.52 20.21 -9.45
CA TYR A 231 7.25 19.84 -8.82
C TYR A 231 6.11 20.73 -9.34
N ARG A 232 4.87 20.42 -8.99
CA ARG A 232 3.67 21.11 -9.49
C ARG A 232 2.76 21.60 -8.36
N PRO A 233 1.88 22.60 -8.60
CA PRO A 233 0.89 23.05 -7.62
C PRO A 233 0.06 21.91 -7.00
N SER A 234 -0.36 20.92 -7.80
CA SER A 234 -1.04 19.70 -7.35
C SER A 234 -0.27 18.92 -6.27
N MET A 235 1.06 18.94 -6.31
CA MET A 235 1.94 18.27 -5.34
C MET A 235 2.08 19.04 -4.03
N VAL A 236 1.83 20.36 -4.00
CA VAL A 236 2.00 21.20 -2.81
C VAL A 236 0.82 20.97 -1.87
N LYS A 237 1.08 20.29 -0.75
CA LYS A 237 0.05 19.93 0.22
C LYS A 237 0.00 20.93 1.40
N TYR A 238 1.12 21.63 1.68
CA TYR A 238 1.30 22.85 2.50
C TYR A 238 2.69 23.48 2.19
N ASN A 239 2.95 24.72 2.60
CA ASN A 239 4.23 25.43 2.39
C ASN A 239 5.19 25.32 3.59
N GLU A 240 6.41 25.87 3.51
CA GLU A 240 7.34 26.03 4.64
C GLU A 240 7.57 24.77 5.49
N GLY A 241 8.28 23.77 4.95
CA GLY A 241 8.67 22.55 5.67
C GLY A 241 9.99 21.95 5.16
N PRO A 242 10.53 20.91 5.83
CA PRO A 242 11.94 20.49 5.72
C PRO A 242 12.45 20.23 4.30
N HIS A 243 13.70 20.60 4.06
CA HIS A 243 14.29 20.58 2.72
C HIS A 243 14.88 19.23 2.30
N VAL A 244 14.84 18.22 3.17
CA VAL A 244 15.23 16.84 2.90
C VAL A 244 14.21 16.16 1.98
N LEU A 245 14.70 15.55 0.90
CA LEU A 245 13.94 14.63 0.06
C LEU A 245 13.83 13.27 0.75
N GLU A 246 12.60 12.77 0.85
CA GLU A 246 12.26 11.54 1.55
C GLU A 246 11.56 10.58 0.58
N VAL A 247 12.19 9.44 0.26
CA VAL A 247 11.60 8.44 -0.63
C VAL A 247 10.69 7.52 0.18
N GLN A 248 9.44 7.36 -0.26
CA GLN A 248 8.49 6.40 0.27
C GLN A 248 8.51 5.09 -0.53
N ASN A 249 8.56 5.17 -1.86
CA ASN A 249 8.43 4.02 -2.74
C ASN A 249 9.11 4.29 -4.09
N VAL A 250 9.35 3.24 -4.88
CA VAL A 250 9.96 3.34 -6.22
C VAL A 250 9.32 2.38 -7.22
N SER A 251 9.44 2.69 -8.51
CA SER A 251 9.13 1.76 -9.61
C SER A 251 9.95 0.49 -9.47
N ARG A 252 9.33 -0.69 -9.44
CA ARG A 252 10.00 -2.00 -9.39
C ARG A 252 9.43 -2.92 -10.47
N PRO A 253 10.22 -3.88 -11.00
CA PRO A 253 9.73 -4.88 -11.94
C PRO A 253 8.44 -5.56 -11.44
N PRO A 254 7.34 -5.51 -12.21
CA PRO A 254 6.04 -6.00 -11.77
C PRO A 254 6.03 -7.52 -11.65
N LYS A 255 5.37 -8.03 -10.60
CA LYS A 255 4.93 -9.44 -10.54
C LYS A 255 3.64 -9.66 -11.32
N ALA A 256 3.24 -10.92 -11.49
CA ALA A 256 1.90 -11.23 -11.97
C ALA A 256 0.88 -10.61 -11.00
N GLY A 257 0.06 -9.70 -11.50
CA GLY A 257 -0.94 -9.04 -10.67
C GLY A 257 -2.10 -9.98 -10.32
N ARG A 258 -2.76 -9.67 -9.20
CA ARG A 258 -3.95 -10.37 -8.73
C ARG A 258 -5.19 -9.53 -9.01
N LEU A 259 -6.18 -10.17 -9.62
CA LEU A 259 -7.57 -9.74 -9.57
C LEU A 259 -8.08 -9.85 -8.12
N ASN A 260 -9.13 -9.10 -7.82
CA ASN A 260 -9.91 -9.19 -6.58
C ASN A 260 -11.41 -9.26 -6.95
N LYS A 261 -12.29 -9.41 -5.94
CA LYS A 261 -13.75 -9.46 -6.16
C LYS A 261 -14.27 -8.29 -7.01
N GLN A 262 -13.76 -7.07 -6.81
CA GLN A 262 -14.15 -5.88 -7.58
C GLN A 262 -13.75 -6.01 -9.05
N PHE A 263 -12.48 -6.26 -9.35
CA PHE A 263 -12.01 -6.39 -10.74
C PHE A 263 -12.67 -7.56 -11.49
N ILE A 264 -12.93 -8.69 -10.82
CA ILE A 264 -13.68 -9.82 -11.41
C ILE A 264 -15.09 -9.38 -11.79
N VAL A 265 -15.83 -8.76 -10.86
CA VAL A 265 -17.18 -8.21 -11.10
C VAL A 265 -17.20 -7.23 -12.27
N LEU A 266 -16.26 -6.29 -12.29
CA LEU A 266 -16.26 -5.25 -13.32
C LEU A 266 -15.91 -5.82 -14.70
N LEU A 267 -15.00 -6.78 -14.80
CA LEU A 267 -14.71 -7.48 -16.06
C LEU A 267 -15.89 -8.37 -16.52
N LEU A 268 -16.56 -9.09 -15.62
CA LEU A 268 -17.82 -9.79 -15.92
C LEU A 268 -18.88 -8.83 -16.47
N THR A 269 -19.08 -7.70 -15.78
CA THR A 269 -20.02 -6.62 -16.18
C THR A 269 -19.67 -6.04 -17.55
N ARG A 270 -18.38 -5.96 -17.89
CA ARG A 270 -17.88 -5.49 -19.20
C ARG A 270 -17.87 -6.59 -20.29
N GLY A 271 -18.41 -7.78 -19.99
CA GLY A 271 -18.70 -8.84 -20.96
C GLY A 271 -17.63 -9.93 -21.09
N ILE A 272 -16.73 -10.08 -20.12
CA ILE A 272 -15.86 -11.26 -20.03
C ILE A 272 -16.67 -12.45 -19.50
N PRO A 273 -16.66 -13.63 -20.14
CA PRO A 273 -17.41 -14.80 -19.68
C PRO A 273 -16.92 -15.33 -18.32
N LEU A 274 -17.84 -15.82 -17.48
CA LEU A 274 -17.50 -16.43 -16.17
C LEU A 274 -16.50 -17.59 -16.30
N SER A 275 -16.60 -18.39 -17.35
CA SER A 275 -15.70 -19.53 -17.60
C SER A 275 -14.22 -19.13 -17.65
N VAL A 276 -13.88 -17.91 -18.10
CA VAL A 276 -12.49 -17.42 -18.10
C VAL A 276 -11.94 -17.35 -16.67
N PHE A 277 -12.76 -16.92 -15.71
CA PHE A 277 -12.37 -16.87 -14.30
C PHE A 277 -12.39 -18.26 -13.65
N GLU A 278 -13.29 -19.15 -14.08
CA GLU A 278 -13.30 -20.56 -13.63
C GLU A 278 -12.04 -21.31 -14.10
N ASP A 279 -11.59 -21.07 -15.34
CA ASP A 279 -10.41 -21.74 -15.91
C ASP A 279 -9.10 -21.17 -15.35
N LEU A 280 -9.03 -19.86 -15.12
CA LEU A 280 -7.94 -19.24 -14.34
C LEU A 280 -7.90 -19.80 -12.91
N LEU A 281 -9.06 -19.98 -12.27
CA LEU A 281 -9.15 -20.51 -10.90
C LEU A 281 -8.69 -21.97 -10.83
N LYS A 282 -9.16 -22.84 -11.75
CA LYS A 282 -8.67 -24.23 -11.88
C LYS A 282 -7.15 -24.25 -12.06
N THR A 283 -6.63 -23.42 -12.96
CA THR A 283 -5.17 -23.32 -13.23
C THR A 283 -4.39 -22.94 -11.96
N GLN A 284 -4.86 -21.95 -11.18
CA GLN A 284 -4.16 -21.54 -9.95
C GLN A 284 -4.32 -22.57 -8.82
N LEU A 285 -5.46 -23.26 -8.72
CA LEU A 285 -5.64 -24.37 -7.79
C LEU A 285 -4.69 -25.52 -8.13
N GLU A 286 -4.58 -25.89 -9.40
CA GLU A 286 -3.59 -26.87 -9.87
C GLU A 286 -2.14 -26.49 -9.54
N GLU A 287 -1.78 -25.20 -9.55
CA GLU A 287 -0.45 -24.73 -9.15
C GLU A 287 -0.25 -24.82 -7.63
N ILE A 288 -1.25 -24.42 -6.85
CA ILE A 288 -1.28 -24.52 -5.38
C ILE A 288 -1.23 -25.98 -4.90
N ASP A 289 -1.86 -26.88 -5.63
CA ASP A 289 -1.94 -28.30 -5.27
C ASP A 289 -0.61 -29.03 -5.52
N LYS A 290 0.25 -28.51 -6.40
CA LYS A 290 1.56 -29.10 -6.75
C LYS A 290 2.72 -28.62 -5.85
N ILE A 291 2.55 -27.56 -5.05
CA ILE A 291 3.66 -26.98 -4.24
C ILE A 291 4.20 -27.92 -3.15
N THR A 292 3.42 -28.89 -2.69
CA THR A 292 3.87 -29.89 -1.69
C THR A 292 4.77 -30.97 -2.30
N LEU A 293 4.78 -31.08 -3.63
CA LEU A 293 5.50 -32.11 -4.38
C LEU A 293 6.63 -31.53 -5.25
N ASP A 294 6.51 -30.26 -5.63
CA ASP A 294 7.38 -29.59 -6.60
C ASP A 294 8.04 -28.35 -5.99
N ARG A 295 9.35 -28.46 -5.73
CA ARG A 295 10.17 -27.40 -5.13
C ARG A 295 10.25 -26.14 -6.00
N GLU A 296 10.23 -26.26 -7.32
CA GLU A 296 10.31 -25.10 -8.21
C GLU A 296 8.99 -24.33 -8.22
N LYS A 297 7.85 -25.04 -8.26
CA LYS A 297 6.52 -24.42 -8.11
C LYS A 297 6.36 -23.79 -6.73
N ALA A 298 6.83 -24.45 -5.67
CA ALA A 298 6.84 -23.88 -4.32
C ALA A 298 7.64 -22.56 -4.27
N LEU A 299 8.89 -22.56 -4.74
CA LEU A 299 9.74 -21.37 -4.80
C LEU A 299 9.10 -20.23 -5.62
N ASN A 300 8.55 -20.52 -6.80
CA ASN A 300 7.90 -19.54 -7.66
C ASN A 300 6.64 -18.93 -7.03
N CYS A 301 5.83 -19.72 -6.30
CA CYS A 301 4.66 -19.23 -5.57
C CYS A 301 5.05 -18.40 -4.34
N ILE A 302 6.04 -18.86 -3.57
CA ILE A 302 6.41 -18.25 -2.28
C ILE A 302 7.25 -16.99 -2.47
N ASP A 303 8.16 -16.93 -3.44
CA ASP A 303 8.83 -15.67 -3.84
C ASP A 303 7.79 -14.60 -4.19
N GLY A 304 6.69 -15.01 -4.83
CA GLY A 304 5.51 -14.20 -5.11
C GLY A 304 4.96 -13.49 -3.86
N GLU A 305 4.80 -14.20 -2.74
CA GLU A 305 4.34 -13.62 -1.47
C GLU A 305 5.42 -12.82 -0.75
N VAL A 306 6.69 -13.28 -0.74
CA VAL A 306 7.79 -12.59 -0.01
C VAL A 306 7.95 -11.13 -0.46
N ASP A 307 7.83 -10.85 -1.76
CA ASP A 307 7.91 -9.47 -2.27
C ASP A 307 6.60 -8.66 -2.13
N ALA A 308 5.47 -9.31 -1.80
CA ALA A 308 4.17 -8.67 -1.61
C ALA A 308 3.87 -8.37 -0.13
N GLU A 309 4.25 -9.29 0.75
CA GLU A 309 4.03 -9.28 2.19
C GLU A 309 5.19 -10.05 2.84
N CYS A 310 6.30 -9.37 3.16
CA CYS A 310 7.52 -10.00 3.69
C CYS A 310 7.34 -10.44 5.17
N THR A 311 6.51 -11.46 5.40
CA THR A 311 6.33 -12.08 6.72
C THR A 311 7.48 -13.03 7.03
N ALA A 312 7.78 -13.21 8.32
CA ALA A 312 8.74 -14.23 8.77
C ALA A 312 8.36 -15.63 8.27
N PHE A 313 7.07 -15.97 8.21
CA PHE A 313 6.61 -17.27 7.72
C PHE A 313 6.96 -17.53 6.24
N TYR A 314 6.73 -16.58 5.35
CA TYR A 314 7.09 -16.76 3.94
C TYR A 314 8.61 -16.73 3.74
N GLN A 315 9.33 -15.88 4.47
CA GLN A 315 10.79 -15.80 4.41
C GLN A 315 11.47 -17.08 4.92
N ASP A 316 11.10 -17.59 6.10
CA ASP A 316 11.65 -18.82 6.68
C ASP A 316 11.39 -20.02 5.73
N LEU A 317 10.17 -20.12 5.17
CA LEU A 317 9.79 -21.18 4.23
C LEU A 317 10.54 -21.09 2.89
N TYR A 318 10.79 -19.87 2.39
CA TYR A 318 11.61 -19.65 1.21
C TYR A 318 13.09 -20.01 1.44
N GLU A 319 13.66 -19.62 2.58
CA GLU A 319 15.01 -20.03 3.00
C GLU A 319 15.13 -21.56 3.10
N MET A 320 14.12 -22.26 3.63
CA MET A 320 14.11 -23.72 3.70
C MET A 320 14.10 -24.39 2.31
N LEU A 321 13.32 -23.87 1.37
CA LEU A 321 13.27 -24.40 -0.01
C LEU A 321 14.57 -24.13 -0.76
N LEU A 322 15.21 -22.98 -0.56
CA LEU A 322 16.53 -22.65 -1.12
C LEU A 322 17.66 -23.48 -0.50
N ALA A 323 17.51 -23.94 0.74
CA ALA A 323 18.51 -24.78 1.43
C ALA A 323 18.63 -26.19 0.84
N GLY A 324 17.64 -26.64 0.07
CA GLY A 324 17.60 -28.01 -0.47
C GLY A 324 17.04 -29.05 0.50
N HIS A 325 16.30 -28.65 1.54
CA HIS A 325 15.58 -29.59 2.42
C HIS A 325 14.60 -30.45 1.61
N ASP A 326 14.44 -31.71 1.99
CA ASP A 326 13.58 -32.63 1.25
C ASP A 326 12.09 -32.24 1.38
N MET A 327 11.30 -32.44 0.34
CA MET A 327 9.86 -32.09 0.37
C MET A 327 9.08 -32.95 1.36
N SER A 328 9.60 -34.13 1.72
CA SER A 328 9.07 -35.01 2.77
C SER A 328 9.55 -34.67 4.19
N GLU A 329 10.46 -33.69 4.36
CA GLU A 329 10.93 -33.28 5.69
C GLU A 329 9.73 -32.79 6.53
N PRO A 330 9.46 -33.37 7.72
CA PRO A 330 8.16 -33.21 8.37
C PRO A 330 7.75 -31.77 8.71
N TYR A 331 8.70 -30.87 8.96
CA TYR A 331 8.39 -29.46 9.21
C TYR A 331 8.21 -28.69 7.89
N LEU A 332 9.05 -28.91 6.88
CA LEU A 332 8.86 -28.32 5.55
C LEU A 332 7.51 -28.73 4.96
N ALA A 333 7.17 -30.01 4.98
CA ALA A 333 5.88 -30.53 4.55
C ALA A 333 4.71 -29.87 5.31
N SER A 334 4.77 -29.78 6.64
CA SER A 334 3.74 -29.08 7.44
C SER A 334 3.57 -27.61 7.08
N GLN A 335 4.67 -26.91 6.76
CA GLN A 335 4.66 -25.48 6.45
C GLN A 335 4.20 -25.21 5.00
N LEU A 336 4.49 -26.13 4.07
CA LEU A 336 3.92 -26.15 2.71
C LEU A 336 2.41 -26.43 2.74
N LEU A 337 1.95 -27.39 3.56
CA LEU A 337 0.51 -27.65 3.76
C LEU A 337 -0.21 -26.44 4.38
N LYS A 338 0.42 -25.77 5.35
CA LYS A 338 -0.07 -24.52 5.94
C LYS A 338 -0.13 -23.39 4.91
N TYR A 339 0.88 -23.25 4.03
CA TYR A 339 0.81 -22.31 2.91
C TYR A 339 -0.34 -22.69 1.96
N GLN A 340 -0.49 -23.96 1.58
CA GLN A 340 -1.55 -24.45 0.69
C GLN A 340 -2.95 -24.12 1.24
N LYS A 341 -3.18 -24.38 2.54
CA LYS A 341 -4.40 -23.99 3.27
C LYS A 341 -4.62 -22.48 3.20
N THR A 342 -3.58 -21.68 3.46
CA THR A 342 -3.64 -20.21 3.44
C THR A 342 -3.96 -19.68 2.02
N ALA A 343 -3.35 -20.23 0.98
CA ALA A 343 -3.56 -19.84 -0.41
C ALA A 343 -4.98 -20.20 -0.91
N ARG A 344 -5.47 -21.42 -0.63
CA ARG A 344 -6.87 -21.82 -0.90
C ARG A 344 -7.85 -20.94 -0.13
N GLU A 345 -7.58 -20.62 1.14
CA GLU A 345 -8.42 -19.69 1.89
C GLU A 345 -8.37 -18.25 1.35
N GLY A 346 -7.23 -17.78 0.85
CA GLY A 346 -7.08 -16.49 0.19
C GLY A 346 -7.91 -16.39 -1.09
N LEU A 347 -7.91 -17.44 -1.92
CA LEU A 347 -8.83 -17.56 -3.07
C LEU A 347 -10.29 -17.53 -2.61
N ARG A 348 -10.71 -18.46 -1.74
CA ARG A 348 -12.11 -18.58 -1.30
C ARG A 348 -12.65 -17.31 -0.62
N LYS A 349 -11.86 -16.66 0.24
CA LYS A 349 -12.27 -15.48 1.03
C LYS A 349 -12.11 -14.16 0.25
N LYS A 350 -10.93 -13.90 -0.33
CA LYS A 350 -10.55 -12.59 -0.91
C LYS A 350 -10.61 -12.57 -2.46
N MET A 351 -10.67 -13.73 -3.13
CA MET A 351 -10.64 -13.90 -4.60
C MET A 351 -9.39 -13.30 -5.26
N ASN A 352 -8.23 -13.56 -4.64
CA ASN A 352 -6.91 -13.11 -5.08
C ASN A 352 -6.40 -13.92 -6.29
N LEU A 353 -7.13 -13.87 -7.40
CA LEU A 353 -6.92 -14.66 -8.60
C LEU A 353 -5.76 -14.09 -9.45
N THR A 354 -4.70 -14.87 -9.65
CA THR A 354 -3.44 -14.43 -10.25
C THR A 354 -3.50 -14.46 -11.78
N VAL A 355 -3.14 -13.34 -12.43
CA VAL A 355 -3.13 -13.20 -13.90
C VAL A 355 -1.70 -13.02 -14.38
N LYS A 356 -1.12 -14.06 -15.01
CA LYS A 356 0.29 -14.08 -15.45
C LYS A 356 0.63 -12.93 -16.41
N ARG A 357 -0.25 -12.66 -17.38
CA ARG A 357 -0.14 -11.52 -18.32
C ARG A 357 -0.67 -10.21 -17.72
N SER A 358 -0.26 -9.87 -16.50
CA SER A 358 -0.63 -8.59 -15.85
C SER A 358 0.46 -8.05 -14.92
N GLY A 359 0.27 -6.84 -14.40
CA GLY A 359 1.07 -6.26 -13.32
C GLY A 359 0.40 -5.04 -12.68
N TYR A 360 0.90 -4.62 -11.52
CA TYR A 360 0.60 -3.32 -10.91
C TYR A 360 1.75 -2.36 -11.18
N PHE A 361 1.44 -1.12 -11.57
CA PHE A 361 2.41 -0.11 -11.99
C PHE A 361 2.14 1.23 -11.30
N LEU A 362 3.19 1.91 -10.85
CA LEU A 362 3.08 3.34 -10.51
C LEU A 362 2.76 4.12 -11.80
N GLY A 363 1.76 5.00 -11.72
CA GLY A 363 1.43 5.91 -12.82
C GLY A 363 2.37 7.11 -12.90
N VAL A 364 2.73 7.49 -14.11
CA VAL A 364 3.38 8.76 -14.46
C VAL A 364 2.79 9.31 -15.76
N VAL A 365 3.19 10.51 -16.17
CA VAL A 365 2.66 11.22 -17.33
C VAL A 365 3.74 11.50 -18.37
N ASP A 366 3.36 11.47 -19.64
CA ASP A 366 4.25 11.68 -20.77
C ASP A 366 4.69 13.15 -20.91
N HIS A 367 5.84 13.48 -20.34
CA HIS A 367 6.47 14.79 -20.49
C HIS A 367 7.12 15.03 -21.87
N CYS A 368 7.20 14.03 -22.76
CA CYS A 368 7.66 14.19 -24.14
C CYS A 368 6.54 14.61 -25.10
N GLY A 369 5.27 14.35 -24.76
CA GLY A 369 4.11 14.66 -25.60
C GLY A 369 3.98 13.78 -26.85
N VAL A 370 4.46 12.53 -26.78
CA VAL A 370 4.47 11.54 -27.87
C VAL A 370 3.31 10.54 -27.80
N LEU A 371 2.57 10.49 -26.70
CA LEU A 371 1.35 9.70 -26.51
C LEU A 371 0.10 10.53 -26.75
N LYS A 372 -0.84 9.95 -27.50
CA LYS A 372 -2.17 10.53 -27.80
C LYS A 372 -3.21 10.07 -26.78
N GLU A 373 -4.35 10.75 -26.71
CA GLU A 373 -5.51 10.22 -25.97
C GLU A 373 -5.85 8.80 -26.44
N GLY A 374 -5.94 7.86 -25.50
CA GLY A 374 -6.12 6.43 -25.77
C GLY A 374 -4.84 5.59 -25.86
N GLU A 375 -3.66 6.21 -25.93
CA GLU A 375 -2.36 5.53 -25.91
C GLU A 375 -1.73 5.54 -24.50
N VAL A 376 -1.02 4.46 -24.15
CA VAL A 376 -0.13 4.37 -22.97
C VAL A 376 1.22 3.75 -23.35
N TYR A 377 2.27 4.05 -22.58
CA TYR A 377 3.57 3.37 -22.69
C TYR A 377 3.83 2.55 -21.42
N ILE A 378 4.19 1.27 -21.59
CA ILE A 378 4.57 0.37 -20.49
C ILE A 378 5.79 -0.44 -20.95
N ASN A 379 6.89 -0.35 -20.21
CA ASN A 379 8.13 -1.04 -20.52
C ASN A 379 8.55 -1.92 -19.34
N ILE A 380 8.69 -3.23 -19.60
CA ILE A 380 8.99 -4.24 -18.60
C ILE A 380 10.25 -5.00 -19.06
N PRO A 381 11.47 -4.53 -18.75
CA PRO A 381 12.71 -5.16 -19.20
C PRO A 381 12.78 -6.66 -18.87
N THR A 382 12.28 -7.05 -17.69
CA THR A 382 12.20 -8.45 -17.22
C THR A 382 11.17 -9.31 -17.98
N ARG A 383 10.36 -8.73 -18.87
CA ARG A 383 9.35 -9.41 -19.71
C ARG A 383 9.42 -8.97 -21.18
N GLY A 384 10.64 -8.77 -21.70
CA GLY A 384 10.88 -8.48 -23.11
C GLY A 384 10.80 -6.99 -23.51
N GLY A 385 10.71 -6.08 -22.54
CA GLY A 385 10.75 -4.63 -22.77
C GLY A 385 9.37 -4.00 -23.00
N ALA A 386 9.27 -3.13 -24.02
CA ALA A 386 8.06 -2.39 -24.33
C ALA A 386 6.88 -3.31 -24.69
N GLN A 387 5.78 -3.20 -23.94
CA GLN A 387 4.55 -3.94 -24.19
C GLN A 387 3.74 -3.22 -25.28
N VAL A 388 3.16 -3.97 -26.22
CA VAL A 388 2.45 -3.41 -27.39
C VAL A 388 1.14 -4.16 -27.63
N GLY A 389 0.08 -3.42 -27.99
CA GLY A 389 -1.27 -3.93 -28.24
C GLY A 389 -2.27 -3.45 -27.19
N THR A 390 -3.53 -3.87 -27.32
CA THR A 390 -4.60 -3.48 -26.38
C THR A 390 -4.30 -3.95 -24.95
N VAL A 391 -4.57 -3.09 -23.98
CA VAL A 391 -4.40 -3.33 -22.54
C VAL A 391 -5.65 -2.87 -21.78
N ALA A 392 -6.13 -3.68 -20.83
CA ALA A 392 -7.18 -3.26 -19.90
C ALA A 392 -6.55 -2.69 -18.62
N LEU A 393 -6.99 -1.51 -18.18
CA LEU A 393 -6.52 -0.84 -16.98
C LEU A 393 -7.64 -0.64 -15.96
N MET A 394 -7.31 -0.84 -14.69
CA MET A 394 -8.16 -0.58 -13.53
C MET A 394 -7.29 -0.03 -12.38
N ARG A 395 -7.91 0.66 -11.41
CA ARG A 395 -7.27 1.15 -10.18
C ARG A 395 -8.08 0.70 -8.97
N ASN A 396 -7.43 0.35 -7.85
CA ASN A 396 -8.13 -0.01 -6.62
C ASN A 396 -8.37 1.22 -5.72
N PRO A 397 -9.50 1.30 -5.00
CA PRO A 397 -10.69 0.44 -5.12
C PRO A 397 -11.51 0.77 -6.38
N ALA A 398 -12.25 -0.20 -6.91
CA ALA A 398 -13.08 -0.01 -8.10
C ALA A 398 -14.53 -0.47 -7.89
N HIS A 399 -15.48 0.40 -8.23
CA HIS A 399 -16.92 0.13 -8.09
C HIS A 399 -17.75 0.55 -9.32
N ASP A 400 -17.18 1.31 -10.26
CA ASP A 400 -17.85 1.73 -11.51
C ASP A 400 -17.36 0.89 -12.71
N PRO A 401 -18.25 0.27 -13.51
CA PRO A 401 -17.90 -0.35 -14.79
C PRO A 401 -17.16 0.57 -15.76
N ASP A 402 -17.40 1.88 -15.65
CA ASP A 402 -16.82 2.91 -16.53
C ASP A 402 -15.36 3.22 -16.16
N GLY A 403 -14.93 2.80 -14.96
CA GLY A 403 -13.54 2.79 -14.51
C GLY A 403 -12.69 1.67 -15.12
N VAL A 404 -13.28 0.72 -15.87
CA VAL A 404 -12.52 -0.28 -16.65
C VAL A 404 -12.14 0.32 -18.00
N ARG A 405 -10.92 0.83 -18.09
CA ARG A 405 -10.36 1.46 -19.30
C ARG A 405 -9.77 0.40 -20.21
N VAL A 406 -9.91 0.57 -21.52
CA VAL A 406 -9.29 -0.29 -22.54
C VAL A 406 -8.53 0.62 -23.50
N LEU A 407 -7.21 0.66 -23.32
CA LEU A 407 -6.29 1.58 -24.00
C LEU A 407 -5.32 0.79 -24.89
N GLU A 408 -4.56 1.48 -25.74
CA GLU A 408 -3.54 0.86 -26.59
C GLU A 408 -2.14 1.08 -26.00
N ALA A 409 -1.44 0.00 -25.63
CA ALA A 409 -0.03 0.06 -25.32
C ALA A 409 0.78 0.22 -26.61
N VAL A 410 1.61 1.27 -26.67
CA VAL A 410 2.44 1.60 -27.84
C VAL A 410 3.91 1.69 -27.44
N ASN A 411 4.82 1.38 -28.37
CA ASN A 411 6.26 1.59 -28.16
C ASN A 411 6.67 2.98 -28.68
N ARG A 412 7.31 3.77 -27.82
CA ARG A 412 7.86 5.11 -28.09
C ARG A 412 9.35 5.11 -27.71
N PRO A 413 10.30 5.17 -28.67
CA PRO A 413 11.74 5.18 -28.38
C PRO A 413 12.20 6.33 -27.47
N GLU A 414 11.45 7.43 -27.44
CA GLU A 414 11.65 8.60 -26.60
C GLU A 414 11.47 8.24 -25.11
N LEU A 415 10.47 7.41 -24.81
CA LEU A 415 10.10 6.97 -23.46
C LEU A 415 10.90 5.76 -22.97
N LYS A 416 11.90 5.26 -23.73
CA LYS A 416 12.70 4.06 -23.40
C LYS A 416 13.38 4.09 -22.03
N HIS A 417 13.59 5.29 -21.48
CA HIS A 417 14.22 5.54 -20.17
C HIS A 417 13.25 5.28 -19.00
N LEU A 418 11.94 5.21 -19.27
CA LEU A 418 10.91 4.89 -18.28
C LEU A 418 10.68 3.38 -18.28
N THR A 419 11.09 2.72 -17.21
CA THR A 419 10.91 1.27 -17.01
C THR A 419 9.98 1.03 -15.83
N ASN A 420 9.31 -0.13 -15.82
CA ASN A 420 8.58 -0.66 -14.66
C ASN A 420 7.51 0.28 -14.06
N CYS A 421 6.94 1.14 -14.92
CA CYS A 421 5.86 2.08 -14.63
C CYS A 421 4.89 2.13 -15.83
N ILE A 422 3.76 2.83 -15.66
CA ILE A 422 2.82 3.12 -16.76
C ILE A 422 2.81 4.62 -17.02
N VAL A 423 3.03 5.00 -18.28
CA VAL A 423 3.03 6.39 -18.74
C VAL A 423 1.72 6.68 -19.44
N PHE A 424 0.97 7.65 -18.93
CA PHE A 424 -0.28 8.15 -19.51
C PHE A 424 -0.04 9.35 -20.42
N ALA A 425 -0.87 9.53 -21.45
CA ALA A 425 -0.84 10.70 -22.30
C ALA A 425 -1.08 12.01 -21.53
N ALA A 426 -0.23 13.00 -21.78
CA ALA A 426 -0.36 14.36 -21.23
C ALA A 426 -1.47 15.21 -21.92
N THR A 427 -2.26 14.59 -22.81
CA THR A 427 -3.31 15.25 -23.60
C THR A 427 -4.57 14.40 -23.68
N GLY A 428 -5.72 15.08 -23.78
CA GLY A 428 -7.02 14.45 -24.01
C GLY A 428 -8.19 15.31 -23.51
N ALA A 429 -9.41 14.84 -23.74
CA ALA A 429 -10.62 15.52 -23.28
C ALA A 429 -10.79 15.49 -21.74
N ARG A 430 -10.26 14.45 -21.09
CA ARG A 430 -10.22 14.24 -19.62
C ARG A 430 -9.06 13.29 -19.29
N SER A 431 -8.41 13.47 -18.14
CA SER A 431 -7.28 12.66 -17.67
C SER A 431 -7.63 11.17 -17.49
N GLU A 432 -6.75 10.25 -17.89
CA GLU A 432 -6.98 8.79 -17.78
C GLU A 432 -6.95 8.26 -16.32
N PRO A 433 -6.02 8.68 -15.45
CA PRO A 433 -6.11 8.45 -14.00
C PRO A 433 -7.45 8.87 -13.40
N ASP A 434 -7.94 10.07 -13.71
CA ASP A 434 -9.20 10.62 -13.19
C ASP A 434 -10.43 9.83 -13.72
N ARG A 435 -10.34 9.28 -14.94
CA ARG A 435 -11.34 8.34 -15.48
C ARG A 435 -11.42 7.01 -14.70
N MET A 436 -10.43 6.66 -13.88
CA MET A 436 -10.43 5.48 -13.01
C MET A 436 -10.84 5.81 -11.55
N GLY A 437 -12.03 6.40 -11.40
CA GLY A 437 -12.63 6.75 -10.11
C GLY A 437 -11.95 7.90 -9.38
N GLY A 438 -11.50 8.93 -10.11
CA GLY A 438 -10.75 10.05 -9.53
C GLY A 438 -9.34 9.67 -9.08
N GLY A 439 -8.59 8.96 -9.91
CA GLY A 439 -7.18 8.63 -9.65
C GLY A 439 -6.23 9.78 -9.95
N ASP A 440 -5.13 9.82 -9.20
CA ASP A 440 -4.03 10.78 -9.38
C ASP A 440 -2.73 10.06 -9.78
N LEU A 441 -1.60 10.76 -9.71
CA LEU A 441 -0.25 10.25 -9.94
C LEU A 441 0.67 10.56 -8.74
N ASP A 442 0.10 10.80 -7.54
CA ASP A 442 0.81 11.13 -6.29
C ASP A 442 1.28 9.87 -5.53
N GLY A 443 0.80 8.70 -5.96
CA GLY A 443 1.12 7.38 -5.42
C GLY A 443 0.30 6.22 -5.97
N ASP A 444 -0.75 6.50 -6.75
CA ASP A 444 -1.67 5.48 -7.26
C ASP A 444 -0.98 4.39 -8.09
N THR A 445 -1.48 3.17 -7.93
CA THR A 445 -1.03 2.00 -8.69
C THR A 445 -2.15 1.47 -9.58
N PHE A 446 -1.82 1.28 -10.85
CA PHE A 446 -2.74 0.87 -11.89
C PHE A 446 -2.47 -0.60 -12.23
N PHE A 447 -3.53 -1.41 -12.19
CA PHE A 447 -3.52 -2.80 -12.59
C PHE A 447 -3.71 -2.88 -14.11
N ALA A 448 -2.68 -3.34 -14.82
CA ALA A 448 -2.68 -3.47 -16.27
C ALA A 448 -2.70 -4.93 -16.70
N VAL A 449 -3.64 -5.29 -17.58
CA VAL A 449 -3.87 -6.65 -18.08
C VAL A 449 -3.65 -6.72 -19.59
N PHE A 450 -2.71 -7.57 -19.98
CA PHE A 450 -2.29 -7.85 -21.36
C PHE A 450 -2.79 -9.23 -21.84
N ASP A 451 -3.74 -9.83 -21.12
CA ASP A 451 -4.33 -11.12 -21.45
C ASP A 451 -5.53 -10.94 -22.40
N PRO A 452 -5.50 -11.49 -23.63
CA PRO A 452 -6.60 -11.36 -24.58
C PRO A 452 -7.95 -11.90 -24.08
N LEU A 453 -7.96 -12.83 -23.12
CA LEU A 453 -9.19 -13.39 -22.56
C LEU A 453 -9.85 -12.46 -21.51
N LEU A 454 -9.10 -11.49 -20.98
CA LEU A 454 -9.55 -10.53 -19.96
C LEU A 454 -9.69 -9.10 -20.48
N ILE A 455 -9.47 -8.86 -21.78
CA ILE A 455 -9.65 -7.55 -22.43
C ILE A 455 -11.11 -7.40 -22.91
N PRO A 456 -11.90 -6.44 -22.40
CA PRO A 456 -13.26 -6.22 -22.86
C PRO A 456 -13.33 -5.84 -24.34
N LYS A 457 -14.21 -6.49 -25.10
CA LYS A 457 -14.38 -6.25 -26.56
C LYS A 457 -14.87 -4.85 -26.92
N ARG A 458 -15.46 -4.11 -25.98
CA ARG A 458 -15.89 -2.71 -26.15
C ARG A 458 -14.89 -1.78 -25.46
N ARG A 459 -14.24 -0.91 -26.23
CA ARG A 459 -13.30 0.09 -25.68
C ARG A 459 -14.01 1.05 -24.73
N ASP A 460 -15.07 1.67 -25.23
CA ASP A 460 -15.95 2.49 -24.42
C ASP A 460 -16.73 1.65 -23.38
N PRO A 461 -17.08 2.23 -22.23
CA PRO A 461 -18.11 1.69 -21.36
C PRO A 461 -19.47 1.56 -22.08
N PRO A 462 -20.44 0.82 -21.50
CA PRO A 462 -21.84 1.01 -21.87
C PRO A 462 -22.18 2.50 -21.77
N LYS A 463 -22.96 3.05 -22.72
CA LYS A 463 -23.50 4.41 -22.51
C LYS A 463 -24.34 4.36 -21.23
N PRO A 464 -24.05 5.17 -20.20
CA PRO A 464 -24.80 5.12 -18.96
C PRO A 464 -26.28 5.34 -19.26
N VAL A 465 -27.13 4.41 -18.82
CA VAL A 465 -28.58 4.57 -18.84
C VAL A 465 -28.89 5.90 -18.15
N ALA A 466 -29.76 6.72 -18.77
CA ALA A 466 -29.95 8.12 -18.42
C ALA A 466 -30.69 8.35 -17.08
N THR A 467 -30.11 7.84 -15.99
CA THR A 467 -30.45 8.15 -14.62
C THR A 467 -30.13 9.62 -14.31
N ALA A 468 -30.78 10.18 -13.28
CA ALA A 468 -30.82 11.63 -13.09
C ALA A 468 -29.42 12.26 -12.97
N LYS A 469 -29.21 13.36 -13.72
CA LYS A 469 -27.96 14.15 -13.82
C LYS A 469 -27.15 14.08 -12.52
N GLN A 470 -25.95 13.49 -12.60
CA GLN A 470 -25.01 13.35 -11.48
C GLN A 470 -25.01 14.60 -10.59
N PRO A 471 -25.25 14.48 -9.27
CA PRO A 471 -24.95 15.56 -8.35
C PRO A 471 -23.43 15.65 -8.17
N ARG A 472 -22.71 16.16 -9.18
CA ARG A 472 -21.45 16.88 -8.94
C ARG A 472 -21.71 17.84 -7.77
N ALA A 473 -20.79 17.92 -6.82
CA ALA A 473 -20.93 18.67 -5.57
C ALA A 473 -20.93 20.21 -5.75
N ARG A 474 -21.75 20.73 -6.66
CA ARG A 474 -22.21 22.12 -6.66
C ARG A 474 -22.98 22.35 -5.36
N SER A 475 -22.61 23.37 -4.60
CA SER A 475 -23.32 23.77 -3.39
C SER A 475 -24.76 24.15 -3.69
N LYS A 476 -25.69 23.20 -3.53
CA LYS A 476 -27.13 23.43 -3.73
C LYS A 476 -27.65 24.29 -2.56
N THR A 477 -28.01 25.54 -2.88
CA THR A 477 -28.84 26.34 -1.97
C THR A 477 -30.27 25.81 -2.07
N ILE A 478 -30.79 25.21 -1.01
CA ILE A 478 -32.16 24.71 -0.95
C ILE A 478 -33.01 25.80 -0.30
N THR A 479 -34.14 26.16 -0.93
CA THR A 479 -35.10 27.13 -0.37
C THR A 479 -36.32 26.37 0.15
N ILE A 480 -36.60 26.50 1.44
CA ILE A 480 -37.81 25.97 2.10
C ILE A 480 -38.51 27.15 2.79
N GLY A 481 -39.84 27.25 2.67
CA GLY A 481 -40.64 28.20 3.44
C GLY A 481 -40.35 29.69 3.20
N GLY A 482 -39.87 30.07 2.02
CA GLY A 482 -39.73 31.48 1.62
C GLY A 482 -38.63 32.30 2.34
N ARG A 483 -37.81 31.68 3.19
CA ARG A 483 -36.63 32.32 3.80
C ARG A 483 -35.35 31.79 3.16
N THR A 484 -34.58 32.68 2.53
CA THR A 484 -33.27 32.37 1.93
C THR A 484 -32.20 32.17 3.00
N GLN A 485 -32.21 31.04 3.71
CA GLN A 485 -31.00 30.62 4.40
C GLN A 485 -29.94 30.25 3.35
N LYS A 486 -28.83 30.99 3.31
CA LYS A 486 -27.58 30.42 2.79
C LYS A 486 -27.29 29.16 3.59
N THR A 487 -27.12 28.02 2.92
CA THR A 487 -26.53 26.84 3.55
C THR A 487 -25.14 27.24 4.04
N ILE A 488 -24.99 27.42 5.35
CA ILE A 488 -23.69 27.69 5.96
C ILE A 488 -22.89 26.40 5.75
N SER A 489 -21.91 26.44 4.83
CA SER A 489 -20.94 25.35 4.69
C SER A 489 -20.33 25.06 6.05
N ALA A 490 -20.10 23.78 6.40
CA ALA A 490 -19.70 23.40 7.77
C ALA A 490 -18.44 24.14 8.28
N THR A 491 -17.57 24.57 7.35
CA THR A 491 -16.46 25.52 7.56
C THR A 491 -16.86 26.76 8.37
N GLY A 492 -18.09 27.26 8.25
CA GLY A 492 -18.62 28.42 8.98
C GLY A 492 -18.89 28.17 10.47
N ARG A 493 -18.98 26.90 10.93
CA ARG A 493 -18.97 26.57 12.36
C ARG A 493 -17.55 26.33 12.88
N GLN A 494 -16.66 25.68 12.11
CA GLN A 494 -15.28 25.43 12.56
C GLN A 494 -14.36 26.66 12.49
N ARG A 495 -14.64 27.68 11.67
CA ARG A 495 -13.82 28.90 11.56
C ARG A 495 -13.67 29.74 12.86
N ASN A 496 -14.50 29.48 13.87
CA ASN A 496 -14.43 30.12 15.19
C ASN A 496 -14.18 29.11 16.34
N SER A 497 -13.95 27.82 16.06
CA SER A 497 -13.60 26.83 17.09
C SER A 497 -12.08 26.74 17.25
N ASP A 498 -11.60 26.73 18.49
CA ASP A 498 -10.20 26.45 18.78
C ASP A 498 -9.75 25.09 18.20
N MET A 499 -8.47 24.98 17.84
CA MET A 499 -7.91 23.79 17.20
C MET A 499 -8.09 22.53 18.05
N ARG A 500 -8.05 22.68 19.38
CA ARG A 500 -8.34 21.60 20.33
C ARG A 500 -9.77 21.09 20.21
N THR A 501 -10.76 21.99 20.28
CA THR A 501 -12.18 21.63 20.11
C THR A 501 -12.43 20.99 18.76
N ALA A 502 -11.85 21.55 17.69
CA ALA A 502 -11.96 20.99 16.35
C ALA A 502 -11.31 19.59 16.22
N ALA A 503 -10.20 19.33 16.94
CA ALA A 503 -9.59 18.02 17.03
C ALA A 503 -10.52 17.00 17.71
N ILE A 504 -11.10 17.37 18.86
CA ILE A 504 -12.03 16.52 19.63
C ILE A 504 -13.25 16.17 18.77
N GLU A 505 -13.94 17.15 18.20
CA GLU A 505 -15.13 16.89 17.36
C GLU A 505 -14.80 16.02 16.14
N THR A 506 -13.65 16.27 15.49
CA THR A 506 -13.23 15.48 14.32
C THR A 506 -12.86 14.05 14.72
N PHE A 507 -12.19 13.83 15.85
CA PHE A 507 -11.88 12.48 16.31
C PHE A 507 -13.13 11.73 16.74
N VAL A 508 -13.96 12.34 17.60
CA VAL A 508 -15.16 11.72 18.14
C VAL A 508 -16.14 11.32 17.03
N SER A 509 -16.36 12.18 16.04
CA SER A 509 -17.30 11.91 14.94
C SER A 509 -16.75 11.03 13.80
N MET A 510 -15.43 10.91 13.65
CA MET A 510 -14.82 10.22 12.49
C MET A 510 -13.88 9.06 12.83
N ARG A 511 -13.58 8.80 14.11
CA ARG A 511 -12.79 7.62 14.53
C ARG A 511 -13.42 6.34 14.00
N CYS A 512 -12.60 5.40 13.54
CA CYS A 512 -13.06 4.07 13.12
C CYS A 512 -14.27 4.12 12.16
N ASN A 513 -14.34 5.11 11.26
CA ASN A 513 -15.54 5.36 10.44
C ASN A 513 -15.75 4.25 9.38
N PHE A 514 -16.45 3.19 9.77
CA PHE A 514 -16.73 2.02 8.93
C PHE A 514 -17.67 2.28 7.75
N LEU A 515 -18.15 3.52 7.53
CA LEU A 515 -19.11 3.84 6.46
C LEU A 515 -18.61 3.44 5.07
N LEU A 516 -17.34 3.69 4.74
CA LEU A 516 -16.75 3.29 3.45
C LEU A 516 -16.76 1.77 3.27
N GLY A 517 -16.43 1.02 4.33
CA GLY A 517 -16.51 -0.45 4.34
C GLY A 517 -17.95 -0.94 4.22
N SER A 518 -18.89 -0.28 4.89
CA SER A 518 -20.33 -0.61 4.84
C SER A 518 -20.89 -0.41 3.43
N LEU A 519 -20.60 0.74 2.80
CA LEU A 519 -20.97 1.04 1.41
C LEU A 519 -20.36 0.04 0.42
N SER A 520 -19.07 -0.28 0.56
CA SER A 520 -18.40 -1.25 -0.32
C SER A 520 -18.89 -2.69 -0.13
N ASN A 521 -19.24 -3.08 1.10
CA ASN A 521 -19.84 -4.38 1.38
C ASN A 521 -21.27 -4.48 0.82
N GLU A 522 -22.06 -3.41 0.95
CA GLU A 522 -23.41 -3.33 0.38
C GLU A 522 -23.38 -3.43 -1.15
N TRP A 523 -22.50 -2.68 -1.81
CA TRP A 523 -22.27 -2.80 -3.25
C TRP A 523 -21.88 -4.23 -3.65
N THR A 524 -21.00 -4.88 -2.88
CA THR A 524 -20.57 -6.26 -3.15
C THR A 524 -21.71 -7.27 -3.00
N SER A 525 -22.62 -7.04 -2.05
CA SER A 525 -23.84 -7.84 -1.84
C SER A 525 -24.82 -7.67 -3.02
N LEU A 526 -25.17 -6.43 -3.34
CA LEU A 526 -26.14 -6.07 -4.39
C LEU A 526 -25.69 -6.52 -5.78
N VAL A 527 -24.39 -6.46 -6.07
CA VAL A 527 -23.79 -7.03 -7.29
C VAL A 527 -24.02 -8.54 -7.37
N GLY A 528 -23.83 -9.28 -6.28
CA GLY A 528 -24.07 -10.73 -6.27
C GLY A 528 -25.54 -11.10 -6.50
N ALA A 529 -26.45 -10.21 -6.07
CA ALA A 529 -27.90 -10.38 -6.16
C ALA A 529 -28.54 -9.87 -7.48
N THR A 530 -27.79 -9.23 -8.38
CA THR A 530 -28.35 -8.63 -9.61
C THR A 530 -27.70 -9.18 -10.90
N PRO A 531 -28.49 -9.61 -11.92
CA PRO A 531 -27.95 -10.10 -13.19
C PRO A 531 -27.07 -9.09 -13.96
N GLU A 532 -27.36 -7.80 -13.80
CA GLU A 532 -26.61 -6.68 -14.38
C GLU A 532 -25.30 -6.37 -13.63
N LEU A 533 -25.03 -7.07 -12.53
CA LEU A 533 -23.83 -6.92 -11.69
C LEU A 533 -23.60 -5.44 -11.34
N ALA A 534 -22.43 -4.88 -11.68
CA ALA A 534 -22.11 -3.49 -11.36
C ALA A 534 -22.77 -2.44 -12.29
N ASP A 535 -23.38 -2.85 -13.41
CA ASP A 535 -24.13 -1.92 -14.29
C ASP A 535 -25.57 -1.73 -13.81
N SER A 536 -26.02 -2.53 -12.83
CA SER A 536 -27.31 -2.38 -12.14
C SER A 536 -27.51 -0.93 -11.67
N PRO A 537 -28.67 -0.29 -11.96
CA PRO A 537 -28.94 1.07 -11.52
C PRO A 537 -28.83 1.28 -10.00
N ILE A 538 -29.05 0.21 -9.21
CA ILE A 538 -28.91 0.22 -7.76
C ILE A 538 -27.42 0.24 -7.36
N CYS A 539 -26.59 -0.58 -8.01
CA CYS A 539 -25.13 -0.59 -7.78
C CYS A 539 -24.49 0.74 -8.22
N ARG A 540 -24.87 1.29 -9.39
CA ARG A 540 -24.40 2.61 -9.85
C ARG A 540 -24.82 3.77 -8.94
N ARG A 541 -25.91 3.66 -8.16
CA ARG A 541 -26.28 4.67 -7.14
C ARG A 541 -25.29 4.75 -5.97
N LEU A 542 -24.65 3.64 -5.60
CA LEU A 542 -23.67 3.61 -4.50
C LEU A 542 -22.31 4.19 -4.88
N VAL A 543 -21.92 4.18 -6.16
CA VAL A 543 -20.58 4.62 -6.60
C VAL A 543 -20.24 6.06 -6.13
N PRO A 544 -21.07 7.10 -6.37
CA PRO A 544 -20.76 8.46 -5.91
C PRO A 544 -20.72 8.59 -4.37
N MET A 545 -21.39 7.67 -3.66
CA MET A 545 -21.41 7.65 -2.19
C MET A 545 -20.11 7.04 -1.64
N ILE A 546 -19.58 6.03 -2.31
CA ILE A 546 -18.27 5.42 -2.04
C ILE A 546 -17.15 6.42 -2.34
N GLU A 547 -17.20 7.10 -3.49
CA GLU A 547 -16.27 8.19 -3.84
C GLU A 547 -16.29 9.31 -2.79
N ALA A 548 -17.47 9.78 -2.39
CA ALA A 548 -17.61 10.77 -1.32
C ALA A 548 -17.08 10.28 0.05
N ALA A 549 -17.20 8.98 0.35
CA ALA A 549 -16.70 8.38 1.58
C ALA A 549 -15.16 8.24 1.62
N LEU A 550 -14.48 8.14 0.48
CA LEU A 550 -13.01 8.07 0.41
C LEU A 550 -12.34 9.37 0.89
N ASP A 551 -12.87 10.52 0.47
CA ASP A 551 -12.31 11.85 0.78
C ASP A 551 -12.98 12.57 1.97
N ILE A 552 -13.85 11.89 2.71
CA ILE A 552 -14.70 12.52 3.72
C ILE A 552 -13.94 13.19 4.87
N VAL A 553 -12.76 12.65 5.24
CA VAL A 553 -11.87 13.28 6.24
C VAL A 553 -11.24 14.56 5.68
N LYS A 554 -10.83 14.54 4.41
CA LYS A 554 -10.13 15.66 3.75
C LYS A 554 -11.09 16.78 3.30
N SER A 555 -12.38 16.50 3.20
CA SER A 555 -13.44 17.46 2.83
C SER A 555 -14.19 18.04 4.03
N GLY A 556 -14.05 17.43 5.22
CA GLY A 556 -14.51 17.97 6.50
C GLY A 556 -16.02 18.24 6.61
N SER A 557 -16.83 17.66 5.73
CA SER A 557 -18.27 17.94 5.64
C SER A 557 -19.05 16.75 5.10
N GLY A 558 -20.30 16.62 5.54
CA GLY A 558 -21.24 15.67 4.96
C GLY A 558 -21.32 14.27 5.59
N LEU A 559 -20.54 13.90 6.60
CA LEU A 559 -20.63 12.53 7.19
C LEU A 559 -22.04 12.14 7.66
N ALA A 560 -22.75 13.05 8.35
CA ALA A 560 -24.13 12.80 8.77
C ALA A 560 -25.12 12.78 7.57
N VAL A 561 -24.84 13.54 6.51
CA VAL A 561 -25.65 13.57 5.29
C VAL A 561 -25.47 12.27 4.50
N LEU A 562 -24.22 11.85 4.26
CA LEU A 562 -23.88 10.63 3.53
C LEU A 562 -24.33 9.36 4.29
N ARG A 563 -24.35 9.39 5.62
CA ARG A 563 -25.02 8.36 6.44
C ARG A 563 -26.53 8.38 6.19
N SER A 564 -27.20 9.52 6.36
CA SER A 564 -28.64 9.64 6.11
C SER A 564 -29.04 9.24 4.69
N ASP A 565 -28.24 9.58 3.67
CA ASP A 565 -28.46 9.18 2.27
C ASP A 565 -28.31 7.66 2.10
N PHE A 566 -27.38 7.02 2.83
CA PHE A 566 -27.17 5.57 2.79
C PHE A 566 -28.23 4.80 3.59
N ASP A 567 -28.68 5.35 4.72
CA ASP A 567 -29.76 4.79 5.53
C ASP A 567 -31.10 4.89 4.77
N LEU A 568 -31.35 6.01 4.07
CA LEU A 568 -32.49 6.14 3.15
C LEU A 568 -32.38 5.16 1.98
N PHE A 569 -31.21 5.04 1.35
CA PHE A 569 -30.97 4.05 0.29
C PHE A 569 -31.24 2.62 0.78
N LYS A 570 -30.82 2.27 2.00
CA LYS A 570 -31.09 0.96 2.63
C LYS A 570 -32.59 0.68 2.79
N ASN A 571 -33.35 1.67 3.26
CA ASN A 571 -34.81 1.53 3.40
C ASN A 571 -35.52 1.38 2.04
N GLU A 572 -34.95 1.90 0.94
CA GLU A 572 -35.44 1.62 -0.42
C GLU A 572 -35.13 0.19 -0.90
N LEU A 573 -34.09 -0.48 -0.36
CA LEU A 573 -33.70 -1.84 -0.79
C LEU A 573 -34.75 -2.90 -0.47
N GLU A 574 -35.57 -2.71 0.56
CA GLU A 574 -36.63 -3.65 0.98
C GLU A 574 -37.67 -3.95 -0.11
N ASN A 575 -37.72 -3.12 -1.16
CA ASN A 575 -38.67 -3.22 -2.27
C ASN A 575 -38.02 -3.70 -3.59
N ILE A 576 -36.75 -4.13 -3.57
CA ILE A 576 -36.04 -4.59 -4.77
C ILE A 576 -36.45 -6.04 -5.11
N PRO A 577 -36.70 -6.37 -6.40
CA PRO A 577 -36.92 -7.74 -6.83
C PRO A 577 -35.74 -8.64 -6.45
N GLN A 578 -36.02 -9.79 -5.83
CA GLN A 578 -35.01 -10.82 -5.65
C GLN A 578 -34.47 -11.30 -7.01
N ALA A 579 -33.25 -11.84 -7.00
CA ALA A 579 -32.62 -12.38 -8.20
C ALA A 579 -33.55 -13.37 -8.93
N PRO A 580 -33.58 -13.38 -10.28
CA PRO A 580 -34.42 -14.31 -11.03
C PRO A 580 -34.18 -15.76 -10.63
N SER A 581 -35.24 -16.58 -10.61
CA SER A 581 -35.12 -18.00 -10.28
C SER A 581 -34.09 -18.69 -11.19
N GLY A 582 -33.08 -19.31 -10.59
CA GLY A 582 -31.95 -19.90 -11.30
C GLY A 582 -30.74 -18.98 -11.52
N TRP A 583 -30.76 -17.71 -11.08
CA TRP A 583 -29.55 -16.90 -10.99
C TRP A 583 -28.57 -17.47 -9.96
N VAL A 584 -27.29 -17.48 -10.30
CA VAL A 584 -26.21 -17.92 -9.41
C VAL A 584 -25.17 -16.82 -9.32
N ASN A 585 -24.93 -16.31 -8.12
CA ASN A 585 -23.93 -15.28 -7.84
C ASN A 585 -22.53 -15.73 -8.36
N PRO A 586 -21.92 -15.02 -9.33
CA PRO A 586 -20.65 -15.43 -9.92
C PRO A 586 -19.48 -15.53 -8.93
N LEU A 587 -19.45 -14.66 -7.92
CA LEU A 587 -18.40 -14.68 -6.89
C LEU A 587 -18.55 -15.86 -5.92
N GLU A 588 -19.78 -16.26 -5.64
CA GLU A 588 -20.09 -17.42 -4.80
C GLU A 588 -19.83 -18.73 -5.55
N ARG A 589 -20.20 -18.80 -6.83
CA ARG A 589 -19.85 -19.92 -7.72
C ARG A 589 -18.34 -20.13 -7.79
N LEU A 590 -17.54 -19.07 -7.95
CA LEU A 590 -16.08 -19.15 -7.87
C LEU A 590 -15.59 -19.56 -6.47
N ALA A 591 -16.24 -19.13 -5.39
CA ALA A 591 -15.85 -19.53 -4.02
C ALA A 591 -16.11 -21.02 -3.74
N ASN A 592 -17.22 -21.55 -4.28
CA ASN A 592 -17.62 -22.95 -4.10
C ASN A 592 -16.80 -23.92 -4.97
N LEU A 593 -16.12 -23.43 -6.02
CA LEU A 593 -15.12 -24.19 -6.78
C LEU A 593 -13.78 -24.38 -6.03
N VAL A 594 -13.54 -23.67 -4.92
CA VAL A 594 -12.31 -23.83 -4.12
C VAL A 594 -12.46 -24.97 -3.11
N PRO A 595 -11.66 -26.06 -3.19
CA PRO A 595 -11.75 -27.17 -2.25
C PRO A 595 -11.56 -26.71 -0.80
N ARG A 596 -12.29 -27.36 0.13
CA ARG A 596 -11.98 -27.21 1.56
C ARG A 596 -10.60 -27.81 1.81
N PRO A 597 -9.76 -27.21 2.69
CA PRO A 597 -8.53 -27.86 3.13
C PRO A 597 -8.89 -29.20 3.79
N LEU A 598 -8.22 -30.28 3.37
CA LEU A 598 -8.23 -31.54 4.13
C LEU A 598 -7.47 -31.32 5.44
N GLU A 599 -7.92 -31.98 6.51
CA GLU A 599 -7.22 -31.97 7.78
C GLU A 599 -6.25 -33.15 7.82
N SER A 600 -4.98 -32.88 7.50
CA SER A 600 -3.89 -33.85 7.56
C SER A 600 -2.93 -33.47 8.69
N SER A 601 -2.94 -34.22 9.78
CA SER A 601 -1.84 -34.21 10.75
C SER A 601 -0.70 -35.10 10.26
N MET A 602 0.54 -34.62 10.35
CA MET A 602 1.70 -35.50 10.23
C MET A 602 1.96 -36.13 11.60
N THR A 603 2.04 -37.45 11.65
CA THR A 603 2.18 -38.25 12.88
C THR A 603 3.59 -38.77 13.10
N GLU A 604 4.43 -38.79 12.06
CA GLU A 604 5.79 -39.33 12.08
C GLU A 604 6.83 -38.21 11.89
N PHE A 605 7.90 -38.23 12.69
CA PHE A 605 8.90 -37.18 12.79
C PHE A 605 10.33 -37.73 12.68
N THR A 606 10.63 -38.36 11.55
CA THR A 606 11.95 -38.95 11.28
C THR A 606 12.97 -37.85 10.91
N PRO A 607 14.12 -37.74 11.62
CA PRO A 607 15.15 -36.74 11.31
C PRO A 607 15.86 -37.02 9.99
N ASP A 608 16.14 -35.98 9.20
CA ASP A 608 17.05 -36.06 8.04
C ASP A 608 18.50 -36.35 8.51
N PRO A 609 19.13 -37.46 8.09
CA PRO A 609 20.50 -37.79 8.49
C PRO A 609 21.53 -36.72 8.09
N GLN A 610 21.30 -35.96 7.03
CA GLN A 610 22.22 -34.88 6.61
C GLN A 610 22.24 -33.71 7.60
N LEU A 611 21.21 -33.57 8.43
CA LEU A 611 21.13 -32.57 9.50
C LEU A 611 21.75 -33.06 10.82
N VAL A 612 22.19 -34.32 10.92
CA VAL A 612 22.80 -34.91 12.12
C VAL A 612 24.32 -34.79 12.07
N LEU A 613 24.89 -33.99 12.97
CA LEU A 613 26.34 -33.70 13.02
C LEU A 613 27.07 -34.50 14.10
N ARG A 614 26.43 -35.51 14.71
CA ARG A 614 27.00 -36.34 15.79
C ARG A 614 28.37 -36.92 15.44
N GLU A 615 28.54 -37.46 14.23
CA GLU A 615 29.79 -38.05 13.75
C GLU A 615 30.92 -37.03 13.52
N LYS A 616 30.64 -35.72 13.65
CA LYS A 616 31.60 -34.61 13.46
C LYS A 616 31.99 -33.94 14.79
N THR A 617 31.65 -34.54 15.93
CA THR A 617 31.96 -34.08 17.29
C THR A 617 32.40 -35.26 18.16
N THR A 618 32.92 -35.00 19.36
CA THR A 618 33.02 -36.03 20.40
C THR A 618 31.66 -36.29 21.05
N GLU A 619 31.47 -37.46 21.63
CA GLU A 619 30.23 -37.88 22.29
C GLU A 619 29.90 -37.03 23.53
N GLU A 620 30.91 -36.60 24.29
CA GLU A 620 30.72 -35.72 25.45
C GLU A 620 30.14 -34.37 25.02
N ARG A 621 30.67 -33.82 23.92
CA ARG A 621 30.22 -32.54 23.36
C ARG A 621 28.88 -32.63 22.63
N TRP A 622 28.50 -33.83 22.16
CA TRP A 622 27.12 -34.10 21.71
C TRP A 622 26.17 -34.15 22.90
N ALA A 623 26.51 -34.91 23.95
CA ALA A 623 25.69 -35.08 25.15
C ALA A 623 25.39 -33.75 25.87
N GLU A 624 26.41 -32.89 26.07
CA GLU A 624 26.26 -31.55 26.67
C GLU A 624 25.15 -30.71 26.00
N VAL A 625 25.05 -30.79 24.67
CA VAL A 625 24.13 -29.94 23.89
C VAL A 625 22.75 -30.60 23.72
N ILE A 626 22.67 -31.93 23.84
CA ILE A 626 21.40 -32.66 24.06
C ILE A 626 20.83 -32.31 25.44
N GLU A 627 21.65 -32.22 26.49
CA GLU A 627 21.22 -31.80 27.83
C GLU A 627 20.70 -30.35 27.83
N GLU A 628 21.37 -29.40 27.16
CA GLU A 628 20.83 -28.04 26.98
C GLU A 628 19.46 -28.09 26.26
N ALA A 629 19.31 -28.95 25.26
CA ALA A 629 18.06 -29.09 24.52
C ALA A 629 16.91 -29.61 25.42
N GLU A 630 17.14 -30.65 26.20
CA GLU A 630 16.14 -31.21 27.11
C GLU A 630 15.79 -30.26 28.27
N ALA A 631 16.75 -29.46 28.76
CA ALA A 631 16.49 -28.44 29.79
C ALA A 631 15.68 -27.23 29.28
N VAL A 632 15.84 -26.84 28.01
CA VAL A 632 15.16 -25.67 27.43
C VAL A 632 13.78 -26.03 26.84
N MET A 633 13.65 -27.21 26.23
CA MET A 633 12.45 -27.63 25.50
C MET A 633 11.13 -27.51 26.30
N PRO A 634 11.03 -27.93 27.58
CA PRO A 634 9.79 -27.79 28.35
C PRO A 634 9.37 -26.33 28.56
N ARG A 635 10.34 -25.44 28.83
CA ARG A 635 10.13 -24.01 29.04
C ARG A 635 9.62 -23.34 27.75
N TYR A 636 10.26 -23.65 26.62
CA TYR A 636 9.83 -23.17 25.31
C TYR A 636 8.40 -23.65 24.95
N ASN A 637 8.13 -24.96 25.07
CA ASN A 637 6.84 -25.52 24.71
C ASN A 637 5.70 -24.99 25.59
N SER A 638 5.95 -24.75 26.88
CA SER A 638 4.98 -24.12 27.79
C SER A 638 4.71 -22.67 27.40
N ALA A 639 5.75 -21.85 27.23
CA ALA A 639 5.62 -20.45 26.81
C ALA A 639 4.89 -20.31 25.46
N LEU A 640 5.24 -21.16 24.49
CA LEU A 640 4.63 -21.17 23.16
C LEU A 640 3.16 -21.59 23.21
N ARG A 641 2.79 -22.61 24.01
CA ARG A 641 1.39 -23.02 24.20
C ARG A 641 0.55 -21.88 24.78
N ASN A 642 1.03 -21.26 25.86
CA ASN A 642 0.32 -20.17 26.53
C ASN A 642 0.15 -18.95 25.61
N ALA A 643 1.16 -18.66 24.79
CA ALA A 643 1.09 -17.61 23.79
C ALA A 643 0.11 -17.93 22.65
N ILE A 644 0.08 -19.17 22.15
CA ILE A 644 -0.88 -19.63 21.14
C ILE A 644 -2.32 -19.56 21.67
N GLU A 645 -2.57 -19.93 22.92
CA GLU A 645 -3.93 -19.85 23.48
C GLU A 645 -4.39 -18.39 23.61
N ALA A 646 -3.54 -17.52 24.14
CA ALA A 646 -3.82 -16.09 24.21
C ALA A 646 -3.99 -15.42 22.83
N ASP A 647 -3.32 -15.92 21.78
CA ASP A 647 -3.52 -15.50 20.38
C ASP A 647 -4.83 -16.01 19.76
N LYS A 648 -5.52 -17.00 20.36
CA LYS A 648 -6.90 -17.39 19.99
C LYS A 648 -7.95 -16.55 20.72
N GLU A 649 -7.76 -16.34 22.02
CA GLU A 649 -8.66 -15.55 22.87
C GLU A 649 -8.71 -14.08 22.39
N ALA A 650 -7.53 -13.53 22.08
CA ALA A 650 -7.44 -12.26 21.41
C ALA A 650 -7.96 -12.39 19.97
N LYS A 651 -9.10 -11.75 19.69
CA LYS A 651 -9.58 -11.51 18.31
C LYS A 651 -8.71 -10.43 17.65
N LEU A 652 -7.43 -10.76 17.43
CA LEU A 652 -6.39 -9.90 16.88
C LEU A 652 -6.81 -9.34 15.51
N GLN A 653 -6.32 -8.14 15.19
CA GLN A 653 -6.45 -7.57 13.85
C GLN A 653 -5.34 -8.15 12.94
N GLU A 654 -5.47 -8.04 11.61
CA GLU A 654 -4.46 -8.59 10.68
C GLU A 654 -3.05 -7.98 10.85
N ASP A 655 -2.91 -6.90 11.64
CA ASP A 655 -1.72 -6.05 11.80
C ASP A 655 -1.02 -6.18 13.18
N ASP A 656 -1.54 -6.99 14.11
CA ASP A 656 -0.92 -7.19 15.45
C ASP A 656 0.03 -8.40 15.45
N SER A 657 1.29 -8.21 15.87
CA SER A 657 2.28 -9.29 16.03
C SER A 657 1.83 -10.36 17.02
N ARG A 658 1.74 -11.61 16.56
CA ARG A 658 1.30 -12.77 17.35
C ARG A 658 2.26 -13.05 18.51
N ARG A 659 1.70 -13.28 19.71
CA ARG A 659 2.47 -13.62 20.92
C ARG A 659 3.30 -14.89 20.71
N ALA A 660 2.77 -15.87 19.98
CA ALA A 660 3.43 -17.11 19.63
C ALA A 660 4.73 -16.90 18.82
N ASP A 661 4.78 -15.86 17.99
CA ASP A 661 5.96 -15.53 17.19
C ASP A 661 6.95 -14.67 18.01
N ILE A 662 6.47 -13.78 18.88
CA ILE A 662 7.30 -13.06 19.86
C ILE A 662 8.05 -14.04 20.79
N VAL A 663 7.38 -15.12 21.25
CA VAL A 663 8.02 -16.17 22.05
C VAL A 663 9.12 -16.89 21.27
N LYS A 664 8.91 -17.19 19.98
CA LYS A 664 9.97 -17.78 19.13
C LYS A 664 11.16 -16.85 19.04
N GLU A 665 10.95 -15.56 18.74
CA GLU A 665 12.06 -14.59 18.64
C GLU A 665 12.84 -14.47 19.95
N ALA A 666 12.17 -14.47 21.10
CA ALA A 666 12.82 -14.40 22.41
C ALA A 666 13.73 -15.62 22.66
N PHE A 667 13.30 -16.82 22.28
CA PHE A 667 14.10 -18.04 22.42
C PHE A 667 15.20 -18.15 21.34
N ILE A 668 14.93 -17.76 20.09
CA ILE A 668 15.93 -17.68 19.02
C ILE A 668 17.04 -16.71 19.42
N LYS A 669 16.70 -15.46 19.76
CA LYS A 669 17.68 -14.44 20.19
C LYS A 669 18.51 -14.85 21.40
N ARG A 670 17.96 -15.70 22.29
CA ARG A 670 18.66 -16.20 23.49
C ARG A 670 19.59 -17.38 23.22
N HIS A 671 19.18 -18.35 22.40
CA HIS A 671 19.92 -19.61 22.23
C HIS A 671 20.67 -19.72 20.88
N PHE A 672 20.32 -18.89 19.90
CA PHE A 672 20.90 -18.76 18.56
C PHE A 672 21.05 -17.27 18.18
N PRO A 673 21.85 -16.47 18.92
CA PRO A 673 22.03 -15.04 18.65
C PRO A 673 22.69 -14.78 17.27
N PRO A 674 22.59 -13.55 16.73
CA PRO A 674 23.44 -13.10 15.63
C PRO A 674 24.93 -13.23 16.00
N ILE A 675 25.78 -13.55 15.03
CA ILE A 675 27.21 -13.79 15.27
C ILE A 675 28.01 -12.50 15.09
N ASP A 676 28.77 -12.10 16.11
CA ASP A 676 29.75 -11.01 16.00
C ASP A 676 31.06 -11.50 15.35
N ASN A 677 31.50 -12.74 15.64
CA ASN A 677 32.63 -13.40 14.96
C ASN A 677 32.17 -14.67 14.20
N ILE A 678 31.90 -14.51 12.90
CA ILE A 678 31.35 -15.56 12.03
C ILE A 678 32.22 -16.82 11.97
N LEU A 679 33.55 -16.70 12.13
CA LEU A 679 34.47 -17.85 11.93
C LEU A 679 34.59 -18.77 13.15
N GLU A 680 34.51 -18.24 14.37
CA GLU A 680 34.75 -19.03 15.60
C GLU A 680 33.47 -19.66 16.16
N ASP A 681 32.36 -18.92 16.16
CA ASP A 681 31.11 -19.37 16.78
C ASP A 681 30.26 -20.29 15.88
N THR A 682 30.45 -20.24 14.56
CA THR A 682 29.62 -20.98 13.60
C THR A 682 29.56 -22.50 13.86
N PRO A 683 30.68 -23.23 14.07
CA PRO A 683 30.63 -24.67 14.33
C PRO A 683 29.80 -25.05 15.57
N LYS A 684 29.89 -24.24 16.63
CA LYS A 684 29.16 -24.42 17.90
C LYS A 684 27.65 -24.32 17.71
N TYR A 685 27.16 -23.34 16.94
CA TYR A 685 25.72 -23.17 16.71
C TYR A 685 25.16 -24.11 15.64
N LEU A 686 25.96 -24.52 14.64
CA LEU A 686 25.60 -25.61 13.72
C LEU A 686 25.36 -26.92 14.50
N LEU A 687 26.31 -27.31 15.37
CA LEU A 687 26.19 -28.49 16.22
C LEU A 687 24.97 -28.41 17.14
N LYS A 688 24.71 -27.24 17.71
CA LYS A 688 23.55 -26.99 18.56
C LYS A 688 22.22 -27.17 17.84
N ALA A 689 22.07 -26.58 16.65
CA ALA A 689 20.84 -26.74 15.87
C ALA A 689 20.61 -28.21 15.49
N SER A 690 21.68 -28.94 15.14
CA SER A 690 21.65 -30.36 14.86
C SER A 690 21.17 -31.21 16.06
N ALA A 691 21.74 -30.99 17.26
CA ALA A 691 21.33 -31.67 18.47
C ALA A 691 19.87 -31.34 18.85
N TRP A 692 19.47 -30.06 18.77
CA TRP A 692 18.13 -29.60 19.11
C TRP A 692 17.06 -30.15 18.14
N TYR A 693 17.41 -30.30 16.86
CA TYR A 693 16.58 -30.95 15.84
C TYR A 693 16.25 -32.41 16.24
N VAL A 694 17.27 -33.20 16.57
CA VAL A 694 17.11 -34.60 17.00
C VAL A 694 16.33 -34.72 18.31
N THR A 695 16.66 -33.90 19.34
CA THR A 695 15.91 -33.89 20.61
C THR A 695 14.45 -33.48 20.40
N GLY A 696 14.18 -32.47 19.58
CA GLY A 696 12.80 -32.05 19.32
C GLY A 696 11.98 -33.11 18.56
N TYR A 697 12.56 -33.80 17.59
CA TYR A 697 11.86 -34.84 16.82
C TYR A 697 11.63 -36.11 17.64
N SER A 698 12.62 -36.60 18.39
CA SER A 698 12.47 -37.77 19.28
C SER A 698 11.41 -37.61 20.38
N LYS A 699 10.97 -36.38 20.65
CA LYS A 699 9.92 -36.05 21.64
C LYS A 699 8.64 -35.54 20.98
N GLY A 700 8.53 -35.53 19.65
CA GLY A 700 7.37 -35.05 18.90
C GLY A 700 7.10 -33.54 19.08
N LYS A 701 8.13 -32.70 18.93
CA LYS A 701 8.12 -31.25 19.17
C LYS A 701 8.77 -30.49 18.01
N GLN A 702 8.16 -30.54 16.83
CA GLN A 702 8.68 -29.94 15.60
C GLN A 702 9.07 -28.46 15.76
N SER A 703 8.23 -27.65 16.43
CA SER A 703 8.49 -26.21 16.63
C SER A 703 9.70 -25.93 17.53
N PHE A 704 10.18 -26.91 18.31
CA PHE A 704 11.43 -26.82 19.06
C PHE A 704 12.62 -27.29 18.21
N ALA A 705 12.47 -28.41 17.52
CA ALA A 705 13.48 -28.94 16.59
C ALA A 705 13.96 -27.90 15.57
N TRP A 706 13.01 -27.11 15.05
CA TRP A 706 13.28 -26.06 14.05
C TRP A 706 13.56 -24.67 14.61
N LEU A 707 13.74 -24.51 15.93
CA LEU A 707 14.16 -23.23 16.53
C LEU A 707 15.55 -22.79 16.00
N GLY A 708 16.43 -23.75 15.68
CA GLY A 708 17.71 -23.51 15.02
C GLY A 708 17.64 -23.38 13.49
N GLY A 709 16.45 -23.15 12.91
CA GLY A 709 16.18 -23.35 11.47
C GLY A 709 17.18 -22.73 10.49
N ARG A 710 17.70 -21.52 10.75
CA ARG A 710 18.74 -20.88 9.89
C ARG A 710 20.06 -21.66 9.86
N TRP A 711 20.43 -22.29 10.96
CA TRP A 711 21.60 -23.14 11.05
C TRP A 711 21.34 -24.50 10.38
N LEU A 712 20.13 -25.06 10.48
CA LEU A 712 19.72 -26.25 9.71
C LEU A 712 19.77 -25.98 8.19
N ASN A 713 19.31 -24.80 7.75
CA ASN A 713 19.43 -24.34 6.36
C ASN A 713 20.89 -24.26 5.91
N ALA A 714 21.80 -23.76 6.74
CA ALA A 714 23.23 -23.71 6.45
C ALA A 714 23.87 -25.11 6.37
N ILE A 715 23.49 -26.06 7.24
CA ILE A 715 23.92 -27.47 7.16
C ILE A 715 23.48 -28.08 5.82
N LYS A 716 22.19 -27.97 5.48
CA LYS A 716 21.61 -28.58 4.27
C LYS A 716 22.18 -27.98 2.98
N ALA A 717 22.29 -26.65 2.91
CA ALA A 717 22.89 -25.98 1.75
C ALA A 717 24.33 -26.48 1.52
N SER A 718 25.08 -26.69 2.60
CA SER A 718 26.45 -27.22 2.55
C SER A 718 26.52 -28.68 2.09
N SER A 719 25.59 -29.54 2.52
CA SER A 719 25.54 -30.95 2.07
C SER A 719 25.01 -31.12 0.64
N CYS A 720 24.16 -30.18 0.17
CA CYS A 720 23.61 -30.18 -1.19
C CYS A 720 24.48 -29.43 -2.22
N GLY A 721 25.63 -28.89 -1.83
CA GLY A 721 26.50 -28.11 -2.73
C GLY A 721 25.89 -26.79 -3.21
N HIS A 722 24.91 -26.26 -2.48
CA HIS A 722 24.32 -24.95 -2.74
C HIS A 722 25.19 -23.85 -2.14
N ILE A 723 25.01 -22.60 -2.62
CA ILE A 723 25.67 -21.44 -2.00
C ILE A 723 25.19 -21.35 -0.55
N PRO A 724 26.08 -21.29 0.45
CA PRO A 724 25.67 -21.23 1.85
C PRO A 724 24.67 -20.09 2.11
N ILE A 725 23.53 -20.44 2.70
CA ILE A 725 22.58 -19.45 3.19
C ILE A 725 23.25 -18.72 4.35
N SER A 726 23.47 -17.42 4.16
CA SER A 726 24.26 -16.59 5.08
C SER A 726 23.62 -16.55 6.47
N VAL A 727 24.37 -16.94 7.49
CA VAL A 727 23.90 -16.93 8.88
C VAL A 727 24.13 -15.53 9.46
N GLY A 728 23.05 -14.79 9.66
CA GLY A 728 23.06 -13.44 10.21
C GLY A 728 21.71 -13.01 10.75
N ALA A 729 21.57 -11.71 11.05
CA ALA A 729 20.32 -11.12 11.54
C ALA A 729 19.17 -11.26 10.54
N ARG A 730 17.92 -11.18 11.01
CA ARG A 730 16.73 -11.32 10.15
C ARG A 730 16.56 -10.26 9.07
N SER A 731 17.20 -9.11 9.23
CA SER A 731 17.21 -7.98 8.28
C SER A 731 18.36 -8.00 7.27
N THR A 732 19.34 -8.91 7.40
CA THR A 732 20.51 -8.95 6.51
C THR A 732 20.20 -9.75 5.23
N PRO A 733 20.35 -9.19 4.01
CA PRO A 733 20.16 -9.95 2.77
C PRO A 733 21.18 -11.08 2.60
N LEU A 734 20.85 -12.08 1.77
CA LEU A 734 21.72 -13.21 1.43
C LEU A 734 23.02 -12.75 0.75
N THR A 735 24.11 -12.64 1.51
CA THR A 735 25.45 -12.26 1.03
C THR A 735 26.27 -13.47 0.60
N GLY A 736 26.47 -13.65 -0.71
CA GLY A 736 27.36 -14.67 -1.25
C GLY A 736 28.83 -14.27 -1.19
N ALA A 737 29.47 -14.37 -0.02
CA ALA A 737 30.84 -13.88 0.19
C ALA A 737 31.71 -14.72 1.15
N ILE A 738 31.60 -16.06 1.12
CA ILE A 738 32.60 -16.97 1.73
C ILE A 738 33.04 -18.02 0.70
N VAL A 739 33.92 -17.62 -0.22
CA VAL A 739 34.71 -18.54 -1.05
C VAL A 739 36.13 -17.97 -1.22
N GLN A 740 37.05 -18.33 -0.34
CA GLN A 740 38.39 -18.77 -0.71
C GLN A 740 39.18 -19.26 0.51
N ALA A 741 39.73 -20.46 0.38
CA ALA A 741 40.88 -20.92 1.15
C ALA A 741 41.76 -21.75 0.21
N PRO A 742 43.05 -21.41 0.05
CA PRO A 742 44.08 -22.33 -0.43
C PRO A 742 44.93 -22.83 0.73
N SER A 743 45.34 -24.09 0.69
CA SER A 743 46.17 -24.72 1.72
C SER A 743 47.68 -24.61 1.42
N ASN A 744 48.47 -24.63 2.49
CA ASN A 744 49.87 -25.07 2.57
C ASN A 744 50.95 -24.38 1.69
N ALA A 745 51.70 -23.45 2.30
CA ALA A 745 53.16 -23.37 2.14
C ALA A 745 53.81 -22.67 3.37
N SER A 746 55.05 -23.02 3.71
CA SER A 746 55.76 -22.56 4.92
C SER A 746 56.68 -21.33 4.70
N PRO A 747 57.14 -20.64 5.76
CA PRO A 747 57.49 -19.21 5.70
C PRO A 747 58.98 -18.86 5.56
N ALA A 748 59.29 -17.68 5.01
CA ALA A 748 60.55 -16.96 5.26
C ALA A 748 60.52 -15.44 4.96
N LYS A 749 60.96 -14.65 5.97
CA LYS A 749 61.77 -13.41 5.91
C LYS A 749 61.33 -12.14 5.12
N GLN A 750 61.19 -11.06 5.91
CA GLN A 750 61.84 -9.73 5.76
C GLN A 750 61.33 -8.71 4.69
N MET A 751 60.63 -7.71 5.25
CA MET A 751 60.64 -6.25 4.95
C MET A 751 62.05 -5.62 4.74
N PRO A 752 62.22 -4.32 4.35
CA PRO A 752 61.22 -3.27 4.04
C PRO A 752 61.56 -2.30 2.85
N THR A 753 60.76 -1.22 2.69
CA THR A 753 61.08 0.12 2.10
C THR A 753 61.46 0.28 0.61
N ALA A 754 61.37 1.44 -0.05
CA ALA A 754 60.45 2.61 0.04
C ALA A 754 60.75 3.65 -1.08
N SER A 755 59.73 4.35 -1.61
CA SER A 755 59.81 5.55 -2.51
C SER A 755 60.52 5.31 -3.88
N THR A 756 60.42 6.13 -4.93
CA THR A 756 60.31 7.61 -5.06
C THR A 756 59.64 8.01 -6.40
N THR A 757 59.11 9.24 -6.52
CA THR A 757 58.64 9.86 -7.79
C THR A 757 59.45 11.14 -8.09
N PRO A 758 59.72 11.52 -9.37
CA PRO A 758 58.86 12.51 -10.03
C PRO A 758 58.75 12.40 -11.58
N ALA A 759 57.92 13.25 -12.20
CA ALA A 759 57.77 13.44 -13.67
C ALA A 759 58.63 14.65 -14.18
N PRO A 760 58.72 14.97 -15.50
CA PRO A 760 57.64 15.72 -16.21
C PRO A 760 57.58 15.60 -17.77
N SER A 761 56.73 16.45 -18.41
CA SER A 761 56.78 17.01 -19.79
C SER A 761 55.97 16.38 -20.97
N ALA A 762 55.61 17.23 -21.95
CA ALA A 762 54.80 17.01 -23.19
C ALA A 762 54.86 18.29 -24.10
N PRO A 763 54.19 18.43 -25.29
CA PRO A 763 53.56 17.48 -26.24
C PRO A 763 54.17 17.46 -27.69
N PRO A 764 53.71 18.16 -28.77
CA PRO A 764 52.47 18.00 -29.59
C PRO A 764 52.60 17.91 -31.17
N ARG A 765 51.77 17.06 -31.82
CA ARG A 765 51.25 17.16 -33.24
C ARG A 765 52.27 17.07 -34.41
N PRO A 766 51.88 17.04 -35.73
CA PRO A 766 50.57 16.91 -36.43
C PRO A 766 50.45 15.51 -37.14
N ILE A 767 49.82 15.17 -38.31
CA ILE A 767 49.10 15.82 -39.46
C ILE A 767 47.87 14.93 -39.89
N SER A 768 47.47 14.85 -41.19
CA SER A 768 46.24 14.17 -41.69
C SER A 768 46.18 13.93 -43.22
N THR A 769 45.34 12.98 -43.70
CA THR A 769 44.61 13.03 -45.01
C THR A 769 43.45 12.00 -45.14
N VAL A 770 42.22 12.48 -45.38
CA VAL A 770 41.11 12.06 -46.30
C VAL A 770 41.07 10.58 -46.81
N SER A 771 39.96 9.80 -46.76
CA SER A 771 38.68 9.98 -47.51
C SER A 771 37.45 9.19 -46.99
N THR A 772 36.25 9.52 -47.50
CA THR A 772 34.90 8.94 -47.24
C THR A 772 34.61 7.65 -48.07
N THR A 773 33.52 6.86 -47.98
CA THR A 773 32.10 7.04 -47.55
C THR A 773 31.40 5.65 -47.37
N PRO A 774 30.26 5.48 -46.63
CA PRO A 774 29.56 4.17 -46.55
C PRO A 774 28.03 4.14 -46.80
N ALA A 775 27.55 3.29 -47.73
CA ALA A 775 26.20 2.67 -47.88
C ALA A 775 26.08 1.99 -49.27
N PRO A 776 25.09 1.10 -49.57
CA PRO A 776 24.10 0.40 -48.74
C PRO A 776 24.22 -1.16 -48.85
N ALA A 777 23.22 -1.94 -48.42
CA ALA A 777 23.14 -3.39 -48.65
C ALA A 777 21.70 -3.87 -49.00
N PRO A 778 21.49 -4.62 -50.11
CA PRO A 778 20.21 -5.25 -50.46
C PRO A 778 20.24 -6.81 -50.50
N MET A 779 19.07 -7.41 -50.75
CA MET A 779 18.75 -8.86 -50.63
C MET A 779 19.11 -9.72 -51.86
N VAL A 780 19.06 -11.06 -51.70
CA VAL A 780 18.35 -12.01 -52.59
C VAL A 780 18.00 -13.30 -51.79
N GLN A 781 17.09 -14.15 -52.30
CA GLN A 781 16.36 -15.22 -51.59
C GLN A 781 16.87 -16.65 -51.84
N ALA A 782 16.48 -17.59 -50.97
CA ALA A 782 16.32 -19.02 -51.27
C ALA A 782 15.14 -19.62 -50.46
N GLN A 783 14.56 -20.75 -50.90
CA GLN A 783 13.30 -21.30 -50.38
C GLN A 783 13.50 -22.55 -49.49
N VAL A 784 12.63 -22.74 -48.49
CA VAL A 784 12.31 -24.05 -47.88
C VAL A 784 10.80 -24.13 -47.62
N THR A 785 10.22 -25.32 -47.77
CA THR A 785 8.76 -25.60 -47.79
C THR A 785 8.10 -25.78 -46.41
N PRO A 786 6.77 -25.58 -46.29
CA PRO A 786 6.01 -25.83 -45.06
C PRO A 786 5.62 -27.31 -44.88
N PRO A 787 5.45 -27.80 -43.63
CA PRO A 787 4.78 -29.07 -43.35
C PRO A 787 3.25 -28.96 -43.57
N SER A 788 2.64 -30.06 -44.01
CA SER A 788 1.21 -30.11 -44.38
C SER A 788 0.27 -30.32 -43.19
N ARG A 789 -1.02 -30.03 -43.41
CA ARG A 789 -2.13 -30.50 -42.58
C ARG A 789 -2.13 -32.04 -42.48
N HIS A 790 -2.50 -32.57 -41.33
CA HIS A 790 -3.10 -33.90 -41.20
C HIS A 790 -4.45 -33.83 -40.46
N VAL A 791 -5.27 -34.85 -40.72
CA VAL A 791 -6.70 -34.96 -40.36
C VAL A 791 -6.84 -35.80 -39.08
N PRO A 792 -7.81 -35.55 -38.19
CA PRO A 792 -7.97 -36.30 -36.94
C PRO A 792 -8.28 -37.78 -37.17
N ILE A 793 -7.80 -38.63 -36.26
CA ILE A 793 -8.12 -40.06 -36.20
C ILE A 793 -8.53 -40.44 -34.77
N GLN A 794 -9.72 -41.02 -34.66
CA GLN A 794 -10.21 -41.88 -33.58
C GLN A 794 -10.97 -43.03 -34.25
N PRO A 795 -11.26 -44.14 -33.54
CA PRO A 795 -10.36 -44.90 -32.68
C PRO A 795 -10.15 -46.31 -33.29
N GLN A 796 -9.30 -47.14 -32.70
CA GLN A 796 -9.40 -48.59 -32.91
C GLN A 796 -9.39 -49.35 -31.58
N THR A 797 -10.36 -50.25 -31.48
CA THR A 797 -10.49 -51.28 -30.45
C THR A 797 -9.56 -52.44 -30.78
N GLU A 798 -8.88 -52.99 -29.78
CA GLU A 798 -8.50 -54.40 -29.85
C GLU A 798 -8.67 -55.06 -28.47
N THR A 799 -9.35 -56.21 -28.47
CA THR A 799 -9.74 -56.97 -27.29
C THR A 799 -8.76 -58.12 -27.06
N LEU A 800 -8.37 -58.38 -25.81
CA LEU A 800 -7.91 -59.72 -25.40
C LEU A 800 -8.13 -59.93 -23.89
N PHE A 801 -8.80 -61.03 -23.54
CA PHE A 801 -8.88 -61.58 -22.17
C PHE A 801 -7.62 -62.43 -21.88
N PRO A 802 -7.34 -62.75 -20.60
CA PRO A 802 -7.75 -64.08 -20.13
C PRO A 802 -8.53 -64.07 -18.80
N THR A 803 -9.09 -65.23 -18.44
CA THR A 803 -10.12 -65.40 -17.39
C THR A 803 -9.72 -66.36 -16.26
N SER A 804 -9.92 -65.91 -15.02
CA SER A 804 -10.19 -66.70 -13.80
C SER A 804 -10.53 -65.69 -12.69
N GLY A 805 -11.67 -65.72 -12.00
CA GLY A 805 -12.15 -66.81 -11.14
C GLY A 805 -11.64 -66.54 -9.70
N SER A 806 -12.46 -66.43 -8.65
CA SER A 806 -13.85 -66.83 -8.45
C SER A 806 -14.67 -65.85 -7.56
N ASP A 807 -15.92 -66.22 -7.32
CA ASP A 807 -16.91 -65.66 -6.39
C ASP A 807 -16.37 -65.61 -4.93
N THR A 808 -16.95 -64.85 -3.98
CA THR A 808 -18.33 -64.96 -3.49
C THR A 808 -19.02 -63.63 -3.12
N GLU A 809 -20.36 -63.61 -3.25
CA GLU A 809 -21.26 -62.64 -2.61
C GLU A 809 -21.40 -62.88 -1.08
N THR A 810 -21.71 -61.83 -0.33
CA THR A 810 -22.71 -61.85 0.77
C THR A 810 -23.22 -60.43 1.04
N ASP A 811 -24.53 -60.24 0.97
CA ASP A 811 -25.23 -59.13 1.64
C ASP A 811 -25.10 -59.23 3.16
N TYR A 812 -25.25 -58.11 3.90
CA TYR A 812 -26.19 -58.01 5.03
C TYR A 812 -26.35 -56.55 5.58
N GLN A 813 -27.55 -56.00 5.34
CA GLN A 813 -28.40 -55.08 6.13
C GLN A 813 -27.85 -54.01 7.12
N ASP A 814 -28.60 -52.91 7.21
CA ASP A 814 -28.49 -51.83 8.19
C ASP A 814 -28.80 -52.26 9.65
N VAL A 815 -28.13 -51.63 10.64
CA VAL A 815 -28.70 -51.32 11.97
C VAL A 815 -28.10 -50.00 12.52
N ASP A 816 -28.80 -49.35 13.44
CA ASP A 816 -28.52 -48.03 14.02
C ASP A 816 -27.34 -47.95 15.03
N SER A 817 -27.01 -46.68 15.37
CA SER A 817 -26.57 -46.17 16.68
C SER A 817 -25.36 -46.77 17.42
N ASP A 818 -24.45 -45.89 17.86
CA ASP A 818 -24.41 -45.54 19.30
C ASP A 818 -23.64 -44.23 19.61
N GLU A 819 -23.89 -43.68 20.80
CA GLU A 819 -23.20 -42.53 21.40
C GLU A 819 -22.04 -42.96 22.34
N PHE A 820 -21.41 -42.00 23.04
CA PHE A 820 -20.48 -42.19 24.18
C PHE A 820 -19.07 -42.78 23.84
N GLU A 821 -18.02 -42.63 24.66
CA GLU A 821 -17.91 -41.87 25.92
C GLU A 821 -16.56 -41.15 26.09
N VAL A 822 -16.49 -40.23 27.05
CA VAL A 822 -15.25 -39.68 27.61
C VAL A 822 -14.64 -40.70 28.58
N ILE A 823 -13.33 -40.95 28.50
CA ILE A 823 -12.60 -41.67 29.56
C ILE A 823 -11.51 -40.77 30.14
N ASP A 824 -11.68 -40.45 31.42
CA ASP A 824 -10.75 -39.69 32.26
C ASP A 824 -9.88 -40.64 33.11
N ARG A 825 -8.69 -40.21 33.54
CA ARG A 825 -7.81 -40.93 34.49
C ARG A 825 -6.93 -40.00 35.34
N GLU A 826 -7.53 -39.52 36.42
CA GLU A 826 -6.90 -39.36 37.74
C GLU A 826 -6.25 -40.68 38.25
N SER A 827 -5.38 -40.74 39.27
CA SER A 827 -4.52 -39.74 39.95
C SER A 827 -3.49 -40.48 40.84
N VAL A 828 -2.40 -39.82 41.25
CA VAL A 828 -1.60 -40.17 42.44
C VAL A 828 -1.04 -38.88 43.04
N TYR A 829 -1.10 -38.72 44.36
CA TYR A 829 -0.44 -37.64 45.12
C TYR A 829 0.85 -38.14 45.79
N ASP A 830 1.90 -37.32 45.79
CA ASP A 830 2.65 -37.00 47.02
C ASP A 830 3.32 -35.62 46.89
N THR A 831 4.16 -35.23 47.87
CA THR A 831 4.28 -33.84 48.33
C THR A 831 5.69 -33.24 48.30
N ALA A 832 5.74 -31.91 48.48
CA ALA A 832 6.87 -31.06 48.89
C ALA A 832 8.06 -30.85 47.93
N ALA A 833 8.08 -29.68 47.27
CA ALA A 833 9.25 -28.80 47.18
C ALA A 833 8.83 -27.39 46.69
N GLU A 834 9.05 -26.35 47.50
CA GLU A 834 9.01 -24.95 47.06
C GLU A 834 10.45 -24.49 46.78
N ASP A 835 10.72 -23.75 45.68
CA ASP A 835 11.36 -22.43 45.81
C ASP A 835 11.45 -21.58 44.52
N ILE A 836 11.24 -20.27 44.74
CA ILE A 836 11.81 -19.09 44.07
C ILE A 836 11.84 -18.99 42.52
N VAL A 837 11.01 -18.07 42.02
CA VAL A 837 11.38 -17.10 40.96
C VAL A 837 11.05 -15.68 41.46
N PRO A 838 12.02 -14.76 41.60
CA PRO A 838 11.78 -13.48 42.24
C PRO A 838 11.13 -12.46 41.29
N THR A 839 9.95 -11.97 41.66
CA THR A 839 9.32 -10.78 41.04
C THR A 839 9.54 -9.57 41.93
N VAL A 840 10.24 -8.53 41.45
CA VAL A 840 10.53 -7.34 42.24
C VAL A 840 9.63 -6.18 41.82
N THR A 841 8.62 -5.88 42.64
CA THR A 841 7.89 -4.61 42.61
C THR A 841 8.06 -3.92 43.96
N ARG A 842 8.34 -2.61 43.97
CA ARG A 842 8.44 -1.80 45.19
C ARG A 842 7.59 -0.54 45.07
N ARG A 843 6.68 -0.34 46.03
CA ARG A 843 6.15 0.98 46.41
C ARG A 843 6.54 1.24 47.88
N PRO A 844 7.03 2.42 48.25
CA PRO A 844 7.41 2.74 49.63
C PRO A 844 6.30 3.48 50.40
N THR A 845 6.28 3.31 51.72
CA THR A 845 5.55 4.19 52.65
C THR A 845 6.46 4.61 53.82
N ARG A 846 6.24 5.84 54.31
CA ARG A 846 6.91 6.54 55.43
C ARG A 846 6.46 5.92 56.81
N PRO A 847 6.86 6.39 58.03
CA PRO A 847 7.49 7.69 58.39
C PRO A 847 8.49 7.75 59.62
N ILE A 848 8.82 9.01 60.01
CA ILE A 848 9.28 9.52 61.34
C ILE A 848 10.81 9.71 61.59
N ARG A 849 11.14 10.75 62.38
CA ARG A 849 12.46 11.29 62.81
C ARG A 849 12.97 10.67 64.14
N PRO A 850 14.25 10.89 64.50
CA PRO A 850 14.52 11.73 65.69
C PRO A 850 15.55 12.90 65.45
N LEU A 851 16.31 13.33 66.48
CA LEU A 851 16.82 14.72 66.65
C LEU A 851 18.31 14.85 67.05
N VAL A 852 18.98 15.86 66.46
CA VAL A 852 19.93 16.87 67.04
C VAL A 852 21.23 16.44 67.79
N ARG A 853 22.33 17.13 67.39
CA ARG A 853 23.66 17.41 68.04
C ARG A 853 24.85 17.01 67.15
N ASP A 854 26.05 17.60 67.21
CA ASP A 854 26.56 18.97 67.47
C ASP A 854 28.11 18.91 67.34
N ASN A 855 28.79 20.01 66.96
CA ASN A 855 30.26 20.25 67.05
C ASN A 855 31.22 19.36 66.19
N SER A 856 32.47 19.77 65.89
CA SER A 856 33.09 21.10 65.67
C SER A 856 34.50 20.95 65.03
N ASP A 857 35.05 22.06 64.47
CA ASP A 857 36.48 22.39 64.24
C ASP A 857 37.35 21.48 63.31
N ASP A 858 38.23 21.96 62.40
CA ASP A 858 38.57 23.30 61.86
C ASP A 858 38.92 23.16 60.32
N THR A 859 39.90 23.72 59.59
CA THR A 859 41.09 24.59 59.85
C THR A 859 41.44 25.55 58.67
N LEU A 860 41.86 26.75 59.08
CA LEU A 860 42.66 27.85 58.47
C LEU A 860 43.72 27.47 57.37
N VAL A 861 44.31 28.33 56.50
CA VAL A 861 44.27 29.77 56.04
C VAL A 861 45.26 29.85 54.82
N ASP A 862 45.25 30.72 53.79
CA ASP A 862 45.20 32.21 53.69
C ASP A 862 44.91 32.73 52.25
N GLU A 863 44.66 34.04 52.07
CA GLU A 863 44.60 34.75 50.75
C GLU A 863 45.02 36.23 50.91
N PRO A 864 45.53 36.93 49.86
CA PRO A 864 44.92 38.26 49.59
C PRO A 864 44.93 38.80 48.12
N GLN A 865 43.75 39.28 47.70
CA GLN A 865 43.46 40.64 47.17
C GLN A 865 43.68 41.05 45.68
N THR A 866 42.58 40.93 44.91
CA THR A 866 41.84 41.98 44.13
C THR A 866 42.47 42.86 43.00
N PRO A 867 41.87 42.89 41.77
CA PRO A 867 42.37 43.67 40.60
C PRO A 867 41.45 44.82 40.05
N PRO A 868 41.99 45.77 39.24
CA PRO A 868 41.23 46.79 38.48
C PRO A 868 41.36 46.70 36.92
N SER A 869 40.90 47.71 36.16
CA SER A 869 41.01 47.86 34.67
C SER A 869 40.81 49.34 34.24
N PRO A 870 40.91 49.79 32.95
CA PRO A 870 41.60 49.30 31.73
C PRO A 870 42.64 50.37 31.18
N PRO A 871 42.54 51.14 30.04
CA PRO A 871 42.31 50.85 28.60
C PRO A 871 43.25 51.55 27.53
N ARG A 872 43.20 51.07 26.26
CA ARG A 872 43.28 51.83 24.96
C ARG A 872 44.63 52.25 24.26
N THR A 873 44.64 52.16 22.91
CA THR A 873 45.54 52.82 21.88
C THR A 873 47.00 52.31 21.75
N LEU A 874 47.79 52.45 20.65
CA LEU A 874 47.70 52.92 19.22
C LEU A 874 48.30 51.79 18.30
N ARG A 875 48.23 51.70 16.95
CA ARG A 875 47.83 52.51 15.76
C ARG A 875 48.90 53.36 15.00
N THR A 876 49.29 52.90 13.79
CA THR A 876 50.02 53.64 12.72
C THR A 876 49.35 53.37 11.34
N ARG A 877 49.45 54.18 10.27
CA ARG A 877 49.75 55.63 10.13
C ARG A 877 48.84 56.26 9.04
N ARG A 878 49.07 57.52 8.65
CA ARG A 878 48.16 58.43 7.88
C ARG A 878 48.70 58.71 6.44
N PRO A 879 48.01 59.41 5.49
CA PRO A 879 47.35 60.73 5.65
C PRO A 879 45.90 60.85 5.12
N SER A 880 45.42 62.09 5.00
CA SER A 880 44.02 62.57 4.99
C SER A 880 43.89 63.76 3.97
N PRO A 881 42.75 64.45 3.71
CA PRO A 881 41.57 64.79 4.57
C PRO A 881 40.22 64.31 3.93
N THR A 882 39.00 64.87 4.07
CA THR A 882 38.51 66.20 4.53
C THR A 882 37.05 66.20 5.08
N THR A 883 36.44 67.39 5.09
CA THR A 883 35.18 67.95 5.64
C THR A 883 33.94 67.80 4.73
N SER A 884 32.67 68.00 5.14
CA SER A 884 32.02 68.31 6.44
C SER A 884 30.47 68.17 6.37
N SER A 885 29.77 68.07 7.52
CA SER A 885 28.29 68.22 7.68
C SER A 885 27.91 69.59 8.28
N PRO A 886 26.62 69.99 8.34
CA PRO A 886 25.82 69.79 9.58
C PRO A 886 24.28 69.60 9.40
N SER A 887 23.54 69.64 10.53
CA SER A 887 22.08 69.44 10.78
C SER A 887 21.25 70.76 10.71
N SER A 888 19.99 70.95 11.14
CA SER A 888 18.93 70.26 11.94
C SER A 888 17.52 70.83 11.57
N ASP A 889 16.34 70.67 12.22
CA ASP A 889 15.85 69.99 13.46
C ASP A 889 14.30 69.75 13.46
N ARG A 890 13.79 68.99 14.45
CA ARG A 890 12.51 69.10 15.22
C ARG A 890 11.07 68.98 14.66
N THR A 891 10.25 68.27 15.48
CA THR A 891 8.79 68.40 15.79
C THR A 891 7.74 68.06 14.69
N GLU A 892 6.53 67.53 14.96
CA GLU A 892 5.80 67.18 16.21
C GLU A 892 4.81 65.96 16.06
N ARG A 893 3.87 65.75 17.00
CA ARG A 893 2.89 64.62 17.14
C ARG A 893 1.51 65.15 17.64
N PRO A 894 0.40 64.37 17.72
CA PRO A 894 -0.15 63.26 16.92
C PRO A 894 -1.70 63.42 16.66
N VAL A 895 -2.46 62.31 16.55
CA VAL A 895 -3.95 62.07 16.68
C VAL A 895 -4.64 61.55 15.40
N ALA A 896 -5.75 60.79 15.55
CA ALA A 896 -6.36 59.90 14.54
C ALA A 896 -7.87 60.13 14.28
N GLY A 897 -8.41 59.70 13.12
CA GLY A 897 -9.86 59.82 12.84
C GLY A 897 -10.46 59.19 11.55
N ARG A 898 -10.93 57.93 11.64
CA ARG A 898 -12.21 57.37 11.10
C ARG A 898 -12.83 57.81 9.73
N ARG A 899 -13.20 56.79 8.91
CA ARG A 899 -14.55 56.42 8.34
C ARG A 899 -14.71 56.17 6.81
N ARG A 900 -15.61 55.22 6.52
CA ARG A 900 -16.04 54.59 5.23
C ARG A 900 -16.81 55.49 4.25
N ILE A 901 -16.69 55.17 2.94
CA ILE A 901 -17.71 55.16 1.85
C ILE A 901 -17.22 54.05 0.87
N VAL A 902 -17.90 52.99 0.38
CA VAL A 902 -19.26 52.67 -0.17
C VAL A 902 -19.48 53.02 -1.66
N ALA A 903 -19.25 52.07 -2.59
CA ALA A 903 -19.73 52.15 -3.98
C ALA A 903 -19.82 50.77 -4.70
N SER A 904 -20.91 50.55 -5.44
CA SER A 904 -21.23 49.47 -6.42
C SER A 904 -22.69 49.68 -6.90
N PRO A 905 -23.17 49.19 -8.07
CA PRO A 905 -22.53 48.52 -9.22
C PRO A 905 -22.85 49.24 -10.58
N GLU A 906 -22.86 48.49 -11.72
CA GLU A 906 -23.42 48.76 -13.09
C GLU A 906 -22.38 48.81 -14.26
N ARG A 907 -22.69 48.50 -15.55
CA ARG A 907 -23.62 47.53 -16.20
C ARG A 907 -23.26 47.32 -17.72
N VAL A 908 -23.33 46.07 -18.20
CA VAL A 908 -23.89 45.62 -19.53
C VAL A 908 -23.28 46.08 -20.89
N MET A 909 -22.57 45.15 -21.55
CA MET A 909 -22.61 44.78 -23.01
C MET A 909 -22.15 45.82 -24.10
N PRO A 910 -22.16 45.48 -25.42
CA PRO A 910 -21.27 44.49 -26.09
C PRO A 910 -20.63 45.00 -27.42
N VAL A 911 -19.63 44.30 -27.97
CA VAL A 911 -19.15 44.49 -29.38
C VAL A 911 -18.83 43.13 -30.05
N SER A 912 -18.99 43.06 -31.37
CA SER A 912 -18.98 41.84 -32.21
C SER A 912 -17.76 41.70 -33.13
N VAL A 913 -17.62 40.52 -33.76
CA VAL A 913 -16.57 40.15 -34.73
C VAL A 913 -16.96 40.57 -36.17
N THR A 914 -16.02 41.12 -36.94
CA THR A 914 -15.86 40.82 -38.40
C THR A 914 -14.53 41.30 -38.96
N ALA A 915 -14.12 40.73 -40.10
CA ALA A 915 -12.77 40.84 -40.66
C ALA A 915 -12.58 41.96 -41.70
N THR A 916 -11.31 42.23 -42.03
CA THR A 916 -10.88 42.78 -43.33
C THR A 916 -9.67 42.02 -43.85
N ALA A 917 -9.62 41.79 -45.16
CA ALA A 917 -8.48 41.17 -45.86
C ALA A 917 -7.71 42.23 -46.67
N SER A 918 -6.52 41.88 -47.18
CA SER A 918 -5.79 42.68 -48.18
C SER A 918 -5.11 41.78 -49.21
N VAL A 919 -5.13 42.20 -50.48
CA VAL A 919 -4.67 41.44 -51.67
C VAL A 919 -4.23 42.42 -52.75
N ILE A 920 -3.06 42.20 -53.40
CA ILE A 920 -2.55 42.76 -54.69
C ILE A 920 -1.02 42.44 -54.74
N THR A 921 -0.35 41.93 -55.80
CA THR A 921 -0.76 41.48 -57.15
C THR A 921 0.23 40.47 -57.80
N ARG A 922 -0.34 39.51 -58.56
CA ARG A 922 0.07 38.96 -59.88
C ARG A 922 1.54 38.98 -60.39
N THR A 923 1.98 37.83 -60.89
CA THR A 923 2.51 37.63 -62.28
C THR A 923 2.11 36.24 -62.81
N CYS A 924 2.26 35.93 -64.11
CA CYS A 924 1.61 34.78 -64.76
C CYS A 924 2.37 34.25 -66.01
N ALA A 925 2.32 32.92 -66.27
CA ALA A 925 2.66 32.25 -67.54
C ALA A 925 1.97 30.87 -67.65
N GLN A 926 1.89 30.27 -68.85
CA GLN A 926 1.13 29.03 -69.15
C GLN A 926 1.83 28.09 -70.16
N THR A 927 1.59 26.78 -70.08
CA THR A 927 1.55 25.78 -71.19
C THR A 927 0.82 24.51 -70.67
N ARG A 928 -0.35 24.11 -71.20
CA ARG A 928 -0.67 23.26 -72.39
C ARG A 928 -0.60 21.74 -72.17
N ALA A 929 -1.59 21.01 -72.70
CA ALA A 929 -1.81 19.55 -72.61
C ALA A 929 -1.48 18.83 -73.96
N PRO A 930 -1.71 17.50 -74.22
CA PRO A 930 -2.97 16.74 -74.04
C PRO A 930 -2.83 15.25 -73.59
N GLU A 931 -3.90 14.45 -73.77
CA GLU A 931 -4.11 13.02 -73.39
C GLU A 931 -3.35 11.97 -74.26
N PRO A 932 -3.48 10.64 -73.99
CA PRO A 932 -4.58 9.88 -74.65
C PRO A 932 -5.25 8.68 -73.88
N SER A 933 -6.51 8.43 -74.27
CA SER A 933 -7.17 7.10 -74.47
C SER A 933 -7.45 6.10 -73.31
N ARG A 934 -8.70 6.14 -72.81
CA ARG A 934 -9.81 5.18 -73.11
C ARG A 934 -9.58 3.64 -73.02
N ALA A 935 -10.26 2.98 -72.06
CA ALA A 935 -10.82 1.63 -72.20
C ALA A 935 -12.03 1.40 -71.25
N GLN A 936 -13.03 0.61 -71.67
CA GLN A 936 -14.22 0.22 -70.86
C GLN A 936 -14.48 -1.29 -70.98
N THR A 937 -14.62 -1.99 -69.84
CA THR A 937 -15.23 -3.33 -69.70
C THR A 937 -15.46 -3.61 -68.21
N ARG A 938 -16.53 -4.29 -67.76
CA ARG A 938 -17.82 -4.66 -68.39
C ARG A 938 -18.75 -5.09 -67.25
N ALA A 939 -20.06 -4.80 -67.31
CA ALA A 939 -21.03 -5.59 -66.56
C ALA A 939 -21.22 -6.96 -67.24
N PRO A 940 -21.75 -7.96 -66.51
CA PRO A 940 -23.11 -8.37 -66.85
C PRO A 940 -24.03 -8.52 -65.62
N ASP A 941 -25.30 -8.20 -65.83
CA ASP A 941 -26.44 -8.61 -64.99
C ASP A 941 -27.19 -9.74 -65.71
N MET A 942 -27.52 -10.82 -65.00
CA MET A 942 -28.53 -11.82 -65.34
C MET A 942 -28.67 -12.84 -64.19
N SER A 943 -29.82 -13.52 -64.00
CA SER A 943 -31.20 -13.08 -63.72
C SER A 943 -32.05 -14.35 -63.45
N ARG A 944 -33.24 -14.20 -62.86
CA ARG A 944 -34.31 -15.24 -62.72
C ARG A 944 -34.04 -16.39 -61.72
N ALA A 945 -35.06 -16.95 -61.03
CA ALA A 945 -36.49 -16.59 -60.96
C ALA A 945 -37.21 -17.13 -59.70
N ARG A 946 -38.24 -16.38 -59.25
CA ARG A 946 -39.53 -16.79 -58.61
C ARG A 946 -39.46 -17.64 -57.31
N SER A 947 -40.35 -17.47 -56.32
CA SER A 947 -41.78 -17.10 -56.42
C SER A 947 -42.33 -16.19 -55.31
N GLU A 948 -43.33 -15.39 -55.70
CA GLU A 948 -44.36 -14.67 -54.92
C GLU A 948 -45.50 -15.61 -54.43
N PRO A 949 -46.59 -15.17 -53.74
CA PRO A 949 -46.92 -13.92 -52.99
C PRO A 949 -47.51 -14.28 -51.56
N PRO A 950 -48.29 -13.45 -50.79
CA PRO A 950 -48.74 -12.07 -51.00
C PRO A 950 -48.57 -11.05 -49.86
N VAL A 951 -48.53 -9.80 -50.31
CA VAL A 951 -48.56 -8.52 -49.59
C VAL A 951 -49.92 -8.19 -48.95
N ARG A 952 -49.95 -7.44 -47.84
CA ARG A 952 -50.91 -6.32 -47.64
C ARG A 952 -50.51 -5.28 -46.60
N THR A 953 -50.71 -4.01 -46.96
CA THR A 953 -50.68 -2.78 -46.14
C THR A 953 -51.80 -1.84 -46.67
N PRO A 954 -51.98 -0.61 -46.16
CA PRO A 954 -52.46 -0.29 -44.81
C PRO A 954 -53.74 0.59 -44.83
N ALA A 955 -54.55 0.60 -43.76
CA ALA A 955 -55.61 1.60 -43.56
C ALA A 955 -56.09 1.72 -42.10
N ALA A 956 -56.56 2.92 -41.73
CA ALA A 956 -57.48 3.18 -40.61
C ALA A 956 -58.81 3.71 -41.20
N PRO A 957 -59.96 3.65 -40.49
CA PRO A 957 -60.36 4.82 -39.68
C PRO A 957 -61.28 4.52 -38.46
N LYS A 958 -61.95 5.57 -37.95
CA LYS A 958 -62.86 5.64 -36.79
C LYS A 958 -64.27 5.10 -37.08
N THR A 959 -65.04 4.65 -36.07
CA THR A 959 -66.17 5.39 -35.42
C THR A 959 -67.12 4.52 -34.56
N HIS A 960 -67.58 5.07 -33.42
CA HIS A 960 -68.81 4.73 -32.64
C HIS A 960 -68.94 3.31 -32.00
N GLY A 961 -69.71 3.10 -30.92
CA GLY A 961 -70.26 4.09 -29.96
C GLY A 961 -71.62 3.74 -29.32
N GLN A 962 -71.65 3.02 -28.18
CA GLN A 962 -72.82 2.85 -27.28
C GLN A 962 -72.37 2.25 -25.92
N LYS A 963 -73.24 2.10 -24.91
CA LYS A 963 -73.65 3.07 -23.85
C LYS A 963 -74.39 2.28 -22.72
N VAL A 964 -74.47 2.79 -21.47
CA VAL A 964 -75.25 2.23 -20.31
C VAL A 964 -74.59 0.98 -19.66
N GLN A 965 -74.61 0.66 -18.35
CA GLN A 965 -75.21 1.17 -17.09
C GLN A 965 -74.08 1.36 -16.02
N GLY A 966 -74.14 2.20 -14.97
CA GLY A 966 -74.98 2.12 -13.74
C GLY A 966 -74.36 1.13 -12.72
N HIS A 967 -73.75 1.48 -11.57
CA HIS A 967 -74.22 2.27 -10.40
C HIS A 967 -73.01 2.71 -9.51
N THR A 968 -72.78 3.98 -9.10
CA THR A 968 -73.36 4.87 -8.04
C THR A 968 -72.81 4.75 -6.60
N HIS A 969 -72.10 5.82 -6.14
CA HIS A 969 -71.96 6.33 -4.75
C HIS A 969 -71.17 5.49 -3.71
N GLU A 970 -70.64 6.01 -2.58
CA GLU A 970 -70.75 7.33 -1.93
C GLU A 970 -69.48 7.82 -1.18
N PHE A 971 -69.49 9.07 -0.67
CA PHE A 971 -68.50 9.69 0.24
C PHE A 971 -68.88 9.51 1.73
N LEU A 972 -67.89 9.39 2.64
CA LEU A 972 -67.83 9.93 4.03
C LEU A 972 -66.41 9.64 4.59
N LEU A 973 -65.52 10.58 4.95
CA LEU A 973 -65.52 11.64 5.99
C LEU A 973 -65.02 11.21 7.40
N ARG A 974 -63.69 11.34 7.61
CA ARG A 974 -63.04 11.87 8.85
C ARG A 974 -63.17 11.03 10.17
N PRO A 975 -62.51 11.42 11.29
CA PRO A 975 -61.07 11.68 11.45
C PRO A 975 -60.47 11.12 12.78
N ASN A 976 -59.18 11.40 13.02
CA ASN A 976 -58.52 11.56 14.34
C ASN A 976 -58.53 10.38 15.35
N LYS A 977 -57.32 9.98 15.76
CA LYS A 977 -56.75 10.41 17.06
C LYS A 977 -55.25 10.11 17.15
N ALA A 978 -54.51 10.98 17.82
CA ALA A 978 -53.15 10.72 18.27
C ALA A 978 -53.16 10.30 19.75
N ARG A 979 -52.17 9.53 20.18
CA ARG A 979 -51.73 9.48 21.58
C ARG A 979 -50.25 9.08 21.70
N VAL A 980 -49.70 9.42 22.86
CA VAL A 980 -48.29 9.25 23.28
C VAL A 980 -48.19 8.06 24.24
N CYS A 981 -47.01 7.44 24.31
CA CYS A 981 -46.39 6.62 25.38
C CYS A 981 -45.52 5.52 24.74
N GLU A 982 -44.49 4.93 25.37
CA GLU A 982 -43.47 5.41 26.33
C GLU A 982 -42.38 4.32 26.43
N CYS A 983 -41.42 4.40 27.36
CA CYS A 983 -40.33 3.42 27.47
C CYS A 983 -40.80 1.99 27.84
N GLY A 984 -40.10 0.97 27.35
CA GLY A 984 -40.33 -0.44 27.69
C GLY A 984 -39.11 -1.32 27.41
N THR A 985 -38.17 -1.38 28.36
CA THR A 985 -37.02 -2.31 28.33
C THR A 985 -37.45 -3.71 28.76
N LEU A 986 -37.06 -4.78 28.06
CA LEU A 986 -36.81 -6.11 28.67
C LEU A 986 -36.08 -7.10 27.72
N TRP A 987 -35.67 -8.23 28.30
CA TRP A 987 -34.79 -9.26 27.75
C TRP A 987 -35.31 -10.04 26.52
N ASN A 988 -34.35 -10.55 25.73
CA ASN A 988 -34.19 -11.97 25.37
C ASN A 988 -32.71 -12.22 24.96
N GLY A 989 -32.09 -13.39 25.12
CA GLY A 989 -32.57 -14.64 25.75
C GLY A 989 -32.99 -15.71 24.73
N GLY A 990 -32.15 -16.75 24.55
CA GLY A 990 -32.47 -17.95 23.77
C GLY A 990 -31.66 -18.15 22.49
N ASN A 991 -31.26 -19.40 22.24
CA ASN A 991 -30.57 -19.83 21.02
C ASN A 991 -31.58 -20.16 19.90
N ALA A 992 -31.17 -19.93 18.65
CA ALA A 992 -31.43 -20.80 17.50
C ALA A 992 -30.30 -20.59 16.47
#